data_AF-A0A507B9Z1-F1
#
_entry.id   AF-A0A507B9Z1-F1
#
_cell.length_a   1.000
_cell.length_b   1.000
_cell.length_c   1.000
_cell.angle_alpha   90.00
_cell.angle_beta   90.00
_cell.angle_gamma   90.00
#
_symmetry.space_group_name_H-M   'P 1'
#
loop_
_entity.id
_entity.type
_entity.pdbx_description
1 polymer ?
#
loop_
_entity_poly.entity_id
_entity_poly.type
_entity_poly.pdbx_seq_one_letter_code
_entity_poly.pdbx_strand_id
1 'polypeptide(L)'
;MPAPPFIVSSRAHGLDFVRQIQAGSIDYGIISEWLACCHKHHRCDPLESLSSVAVGNLRLIDCNNRSIVPGSGHKYVTLGYVWGPHARNDAVGDFIGSLPPRLPDTIEDAIQVTKKLGFRYIWIDRYCIDRRDALKFKFQLHQMGDIYRNSSLTIVAAAGDRDSYGLPGVRYRPRAAQPYAKAGSHLLLSSLSDPQELVRESVWATRGWTFQEARLSSRRLYFTEEQVYFECNNSWFQKSRRGMGMANISYDPDDRTSLLALSTSQWNDDLGHQMVARSGLISHNWCWVSDYLWNQIALYTERDFTDPSDVLDGFAGLMGAFESAKPSYRFFWGTPIPPPIPAAVYYYYRPWYEFRPSDQLEDFATTTEAGFLAGLCWAARKPLARRTGFPSWSWTGWSGASCIGPNADTEIEMHYFRESTVDVELRGGNTITWKGFLESRGRSELSSETSFHIHLSAWVTPLKVVASNGDEDVGRMDLPLGRYMHWRFTRTGESALQSDKSYYAVWLTLGGESWIKNKDKRGPGILVVMDTEDGRNTMERVGLAQLGSQLKIGDQARRRRYVILGAGVVGLSTALELKRRLSAAGEAAEAVVVAKHFPGDRSARDYCSPWAGANWFSVATDSGDQERWDAETYRRFARLADGVPEAGVRRMDIRAFFDRPREDAGVVSPATGRIWYDELVGGLRPIPPGEVPDGAEFGFVAGSFVINTQAYLAWLNTEALKAGIEMRRASIDDIRILFKDIEADAYFNCTGLGSYHLKGVEDKSLYPTKGQVMLVETPKTPLKTMYFRSPRRVDSDTTYVFPRNPSGGVILGGCRFDNEWSDTINPELAEDIKRRCCALAPELGKPEDLKVIYHAVGLRPSRKGGPRVERELIDGTPVIHNYGAGGAGYQSSWGTAQHAVDLALQR
;
A
#
# COMPACT_ATOMS: atom_id res chain seq x y z
N MET A 1 -25.93 36.53 -6.79
CA MET A 1 -26.10 37.85 -6.14
C MET A 1 -26.57 37.60 -4.72
N PRO A 2 -25.91 38.11 -3.66
CA PRO A 2 -26.51 38.05 -2.33
C PRO A 2 -27.58 39.15 -2.23
N ALA A 3 -28.73 38.80 -1.63
CA ALA A 3 -29.84 39.73 -1.40
C ALA A 3 -29.49 40.75 -0.29
N PRO A 4 -30.01 41.99 -0.31
CA PRO A 4 -29.73 42.99 0.72
C PRO A 4 -30.54 42.71 2.01
N PRO A 5 -29.96 42.81 3.23
CA PRO A 5 -30.65 42.41 4.46
C PRO A 5 -31.16 43.64 5.23
N PHE A 6 -32.32 44.16 4.84
CA PHE A 6 -33.03 45.13 5.67
C PHE A 6 -34.24 44.44 6.32
N ILE A 7 -34.31 44.49 7.65
CA ILE A 7 -35.46 44.00 8.42
C ILE A 7 -36.31 45.21 8.81
N VAL A 8 -37.64 45.12 8.64
CA VAL A 8 -38.60 46.17 8.95
C VAL A 8 -39.16 45.96 10.37
N SER A 9 -38.90 46.89 11.29
CA SER A 9 -39.60 46.94 12.58
C SER A 9 -40.77 47.94 12.50
N SER A 10 -41.96 47.52 12.96
CA SER A 10 -43.12 48.42 13.15
C SER A 10 -43.48 48.49 14.64
N ARG A 11 -43.60 49.70 15.17
CA ARG A 11 -43.98 49.95 16.58
C ARG A 11 -45.41 49.49 16.93
N ALA A 12 -46.20 49.01 15.98
CA ALA A 12 -47.62 48.73 16.16
C ALA A 12 -47.90 47.40 16.90
N HIS A 13 -46.93 46.49 17.01
CA HIS A 13 -47.16 45.12 17.50
C HIS A 13 -46.22 44.61 18.60
N GLY A 14 -45.42 45.47 19.24
CA GLY A 14 -44.67 45.11 20.46
C GLY A 14 -43.60 44.02 20.32
N LEU A 15 -43.21 43.68 19.09
CA LEU A 15 -42.22 42.64 18.79
C LEU A 15 -40.91 43.28 18.27
N ASP A 16 -40.03 43.67 19.18
CA ASP A 16 -38.73 44.29 18.88
C ASP A 16 -37.63 43.23 18.67
N PHE A 17 -37.66 42.52 17.54
CA PHE A 17 -36.67 41.47 17.23
C PHE A 17 -35.29 42.01 16.84
N VAL A 18 -35.17 43.27 16.44
CA VAL A 18 -33.89 43.88 16.05
C VAL A 18 -33.63 45.18 16.82
N ARG A 19 -32.53 45.26 17.58
CA ARG A 19 -32.12 46.42 18.35
C ARG A 19 -31.14 47.30 17.58
N GLN A 20 -31.29 48.62 17.70
CA GLN A 20 -30.31 49.58 17.20
C GLN A 20 -29.04 49.52 18.06
N ILE A 21 -27.89 49.27 17.44
CA ILE A 21 -26.60 49.18 18.14
C ILE A 21 -26.00 50.59 18.29
N GLN A 22 -25.64 50.96 19.52
CA GLN A 22 -24.84 52.17 19.76
C GLN A 22 -23.37 51.88 19.50
N ALA A 23 -22.80 52.45 18.44
CA ALA A 23 -21.41 52.19 18.03
C ALA A 23 -20.38 52.41 19.15
N GLY A 24 -20.54 53.44 19.98
CA GLY A 24 -19.57 53.84 21.00
C GLY A 24 -19.69 53.16 22.36
N SER A 25 -20.66 52.27 22.59
CA SER A 25 -20.92 51.71 23.93
C SER A 25 -21.32 50.24 23.86
N ILE A 26 -21.11 49.51 24.96
CA ILE A 26 -21.61 48.13 25.12
C ILE A 26 -22.64 48.11 26.22
N ASP A 27 -23.76 47.45 25.95
CA ASP A 27 -24.74 47.11 26.96
C ASP A 27 -24.30 45.82 27.69
N TYR A 28 -23.59 46.01 28.80
CA TYR A 28 -23.14 44.91 29.64
C TYR A 28 -24.29 44.20 30.37
N GLY A 29 -25.47 44.82 30.47
CA GLY A 29 -26.68 44.21 31.03
C GLY A 29 -27.12 43.02 30.19
N ILE A 30 -27.19 43.21 28.87
CA ILE A 30 -27.53 42.14 27.91
C ILE A 30 -26.54 40.97 28.00
N ILE A 31 -25.23 41.27 28.08
CA ILE A 31 -24.21 40.22 28.19
C ILE A 31 -24.35 39.44 29.50
N SER A 32 -24.69 40.14 30.59
CA SER A 32 -24.95 39.52 31.89
C SER A 32 -26.20 38.63 31.86
N GLU A 33 -27.25 39.03 31.13
CA GLU A 33 -28.44 38.21 30.89
C GLU A 33 -28.10 36.94 30.11
N TRP A 34 -27.26 37.02 29.08
CA TRP A 34 -26.80 35.82 28.34
C TRP A 34 -26.02 34.85 29.23
N LEU A 35 -25.13 35.37 30.08
CA LEU A 35 -24.39 34.56 31.05
C LEU A 35 -25.32 33.91 32.08
N ALA A 36 -26.29 34.66 32.61
CA ALA A 36 -27.28 34.16 33.56
C ALA A 36 -28.18 33.09 32.93
N CYS A 37 -28.64 33.31 31.69
CA CYS A 37 -29.41 32.34 30.92
C CYS A 37 -28.61 31.04 30.72
N CYS A 38 -27.35 31.15 30.32
CA CYS A 38 -26.45 30.01 30.18
C CYS A 38 -26.25 29.27 31.52
N HIS A 39 -26.04 29.98 32.63
CA HIS A 39 -25.90 29.37 33.96
C HIS A 39 -27.16 28.63 34.41
N LYS A 40 -28.34 29.22 34.16
CA LYS A 40 -29.63 28.67 34.59
C LYS A 40 -30.08 27.48 33.75
N HIS A 41 -29.87 27.53 32.44
CA HIS A 41 -30.44 26.57 31.49
C HIS A 41 -29.43 25.56 30.95
N HIS A 42 -28.12 25.82 31.05
CA HIS A 42 -27.08 24.95 30.50
C HIS A 42 -26.09 24.49 31.58
N ARG A 43 -25.64 23.23 31.51
CA ARG A 43 -24.55 22.69 32.36
C ARG A 43 -23.16 23.12 31.86
N CYS A 44 -22.94 24.43 31.80
CA CYS A 44 -21.71 25.02 31.24
C CYS A 44 -20.63 25.31 32.29
N ASP A 45 -20.95 25.25 33.60
CA ASP A 45 -19.97 25.61 34.63
C ASP A 45 -18.90 24.54 34.88
N PRO A 46 -17.63 24.95 35.03
CA PRO A 46 -16.54 24.02 35.34
C PRO A 46 -16.67 23.37 36.73
N LEU A 47 -17.17 24.13 37.72
CA LEU A 47 -17.15 23.77 39.15
C LEU A 47 -18.21 22.74 39.58
N GLU A 48 -19.30 22.58 38.84
CA GLU A 48 -20.35 21.59 39.14
C GLU A 48 -20.10 20.24 38.44
N SER A 49 -19.04 20.15 37.62
CA SER A 49 -18.66 18.93 36.93
C SER A 49 -17.71 18.08 37.78
N LEU A 50 -17.89 16.76 37.78
CA LEU A 50 -17.05 15.74 38.46
C LEU A 50 -15.57 15.71 38.01
N SER A 51 -15.08 16.74 37.30
CA SER A 51 -13.79 16.76 36.62
C SER A 51 -13.11 18.13 36.60
N SER A 52 -13.09 18.88 37.71
CA SER A 52 -12.20 20.04 37.79
C SER A 52 -10.75 19.57 37.78
N VAL A 53 -10.06 19.70 36.64
CA VAL A 53 -8.64 19.36 36.53
C VAL A 53 -7.84 20.40 37.30
N ALA A 54 -7.06 19.97 38.29
CA ALA A 54 -6.23 20.88 39.08
C ALA A 54 -5.12 21.46 38.21
N VAL A 55 -5.13 22.78 38.01
CA VAL A 55 -4.06 23.49 37.29
C VAL A 55 -2.97 23.87 38.28
N GLY A 56 -1.79 23.29 38.13
CA GLY A 56 -0.62 23.59 38.93
C GLY A 56 -0.02 24.95 38.59
N ASN A 57 0.35 25.73 39.62
CA ASN A 57 1.00 27.04 39.49
C ASN A 57 0.19 28.10 38.69
N LEU A 58 -1.14 28.02 38.70
CA LEU A 58 -2.00 29.03 38.07
C LEU A 58 -1.77 30.42 38.69
N ARG A 59 -1.55 31.43 37.85
CA ARG A 59 -1.44 32.84 38.23
C ARG A 59 -2.50 33.65 37.51
N LEU A 60 -3.12 34.60 38.19
CA LEU A 60 -4.20 35.46 37.66
C LEU A 60 -3.87 36.92 37.92
N ILE A 61 -4.40 37.79 37.07
CA ILE A 61 -4.38 39.23 37.28
C ILE A 61 -5.61 39.62 38.10
N ASP A 62 -5.40 40.27 39.23
CA ASP A 62 -6.46 40.99 39.95
C ASP A 62 -6.75 42.31 39.24
N CYS A 63 -7.90 42.42 38.59
CA CYS A 63 -8.29 43.59 37.80
C CYS A 63 -8.51 44.86 38.63
N ASN A 64 -8.71 44.72 39.95
CA ASN A 64 -8.88 45.89 40.83
C ASN A 64 -7.52 46.46 41.22
N ASN A 65 -6.56 45.58 41.52
CA ASN A 65 -5.28 45.97 42.10
C ASN A 65 -4.14 45.97 41.06
N ARG A 66 -4.39 45.48 39.84
CA ARG A 66 -3.42 45.28 38.75
C ARG A 66 -2.20 44.45 39.19
N SER A 67 -2.42 43.51 40.11
CA SER A 67 -1.41 42.62 40.67
C SER A 67 -1.55 41.20 40.14
N ILE A 68 -0.43 40.47 40.04
CA ILE A 68 -0.42 39.05 39.64
C ILE A 68 -0.41 38.20 40.92
N VAL A 69 -1.45 37.39 41.11
CA VAL A 69 -1.68 36.58 42.32
C VAL A 69 -1.84 35.09 41.99
N PRO A 70 -1.60 34.17 42.95
CA PRO A 70 -1.96 32.76 42.79
C PRO A 70 -3.46 32.59 42.50
N GLY A 71 -3.80 31.69 41.57
CA GLY A 71 -5.15 31.58 41.00
C GLY A 71 -6.03 30.45 41.54
N SER A 72 -5.54 29.62 42.45
CA SER A 72 -6.28 28.45 42.94
C SER A 72 -7.58 28.84 43.64
N GLY A 73 -8.70 28.26 43.20
CA GLY A 73 -10.02 28.45 43.83
C GLY A 73 -10.78 29.72 43.40
N HIS A 74 -10.22 30.55 42.53
CA HIS A 74 -10.89 31.76 42.05
C HIS A 74 -11.68 31.51 40.75
N LYS A 75 -12.83 32.19 40.60
CA LYS A 75 -13.49 32.32 39.29
C LYS A 75 -12.78 33.40 38.48
N TYR A 76 -12.41 33.08 37.25
CA TYR A 76 -11.66 33.99 36.38
C TYR A 76 -12.15 33.95 34.93
N VAL A 77 -11.81 35.03 34.22
CA VAL A 77 -11.99 35.19 32.78
C VAL A 77 -10.66 34.93 32.08
N THR A 78 -10.65 34.46 30.84
CA THR A 78 -9.44 34.38 30.01
C THR A 78 -9.53 35.34 28.84
N LEU A 79 -8.39 35.78 28.30
CA LEU A 79 -8.32 36.61 27.10
C LEU A 79 -7.64 35.86 25.96
N GLY A 80 -8.33 35.69 24.84
CA GLY A 80 -7.77 35.26 23.57
C GLY A 80 -7.58 36.45 22.63
N TYR A 81 -6.35 36.70 22.18
CA TYR A 81 -6.00 37.88 21.37
C TYR A 81 -4.71 37.67 20.55
N VAL A 82 -4.46 38.57 19.59
CA VAL A 82 -3.24 38.58 18.77
C VAL A 82 -2.17 39.44 19.43
N TRP A 83 -0.97 38.89 19.60
CA TRP A 83 0.17 39.62 20.17
C TRP A 83 0.72 40.65 19.18
N GLY A 84 1.14 41.81 19.68
CA GLY A 84 1.81 42.82 18.84
C GLY A 84 3.26 42.45 18.47
N PRO A 85 3.86 43.07 17.44
CA PRO A 85 5.20 42.75 16.93
C PRO A 85 6.33 42.84 17.98
N HIS A 86 6.19 43.72 18.96
CA HIS A 86 7.18 43.94 20.02
C HIS A 86 6.95 43.08 21.28
N ALA A 87 5.85 42.32 21.33
CA ALA A 87 5.44 41.58 22.52
C ALA A 87 6.44 40.47 22.93
N ARG A 88 7.19 39.90 21.97
CA ARG A 88 8.21 38.87 22.23
C ARG A 88 9.47 39.42 22.90
N ASN A 89 9.88 40.66 22.59
CA ASN A 89 11.06 41.28 23.18
C ASN A 89 10.79 41.78 24.61
N ASP A 90 9.56 42.25 24.85
CA ASP A 90 9.11 42.67 26.19
C ASP A 90 8.86 41.49 27.14
N ALA A 91 8.70 40.27 26.60
CA ALA A 91 8.47 39.05 27.38
C ALA A 91 9.71 38.55 28.14
N VAL A 92 10.88 39.17 27.91
CA VAL A 92 12.12 38.95 28.66
C VAL A 92 12.17 39.85 29.92
N GLY A 93 11.14 40.70 30.15
CA GLY A 93 11.00 41.54 31.35
C GLY A 93 10.22 40.88 32.50
N ASP A 94 10.86 40.80 33.66
CA ASP A 94 10.41 40.26 34.95
C ASP A 94 9.17 40.96 35.56
N PHE A 95 7.93 40.57 35.22
CA PHE A 95 6.74 41.04 35.95
C PHE A 95 6.43 40.16 37.17
N ILE A 96 7.11 40.42 38.30
CA ILE A 96 6.79 39.80 39.60
C ILE A 96 5.80 40.69 40.35
N GLY A 97 4.58 40.20 40.56
CA GLY A 97 3.62 40.79 41.49
C GLY A 97 2.76 41.94 40.97
N SER A 98 3.14 42.67 39.92
CA SER A 98 2.31 43.74 39.34
C SER A 98 2.46 43.90 37.82
N LEU A 99 1.40 44.42 37.19
CA LEU A 99 1.38 44.73 35.77
C LEU A 99 2.12 46.03 35.44
N PRO A 100 2.66 46.19 34.22
CA PRO A 100 3.17 47.46 33.73
C PRO A 100 2.17 48.62 33.90
N PRO A 101 2.65 49.85 34.11
CA PRO A 101 1.79 51.04 34.23
C PRO A 101 1.00 51.32 32.94
N ARG A 102 1.55 50.94 31.77
CA ARG A 102 0.89 51.06 30.47
C ARG A 102 0.76 49.69 29.83
N LEU A 103 -0.47 49.28 29.55
CA LEU A 103 -0.77 48.04 28.84
C LEU A 103 -1.24 48.36 27.42
N PRO A 104 -1.10 47.40 26.49
CA PRO A 104 -1.78 47.46 25.20
C PRO A 104 -3.29 47.61 25.36
N ASP A 105 -3.90 48.31 24.40
CA ASP A 105 -5.29 48.73 24.45
C ASP A 105 -6.26 47.55 24.59
N THR A 106 -6.03 46.46 23.85
CA THR A 106 -6.87 45.25 23.91
C THR A 106 -6.87 44.62 25.31
N ILE A 107 -5.72 44.66 25.98
CA ILE A 107 -5.54 44.10 27.33
C ILE A 107 -6.26 44.98 28.36
N GLU A 108 -6.12 46.30 28.24
CA GLU A 108 -6.77 47.25 29.13
C GLU A 108 -8.30 47.23 28.95
N ASP A 109 -8.78 47.08 27.71
CA ASP A 109 -10.19 46.86 27.40
C ASP A 109 -10.71 45.56 28.01
N ALA A 110 -9.96 44.45 27.88
CA ALA A 110 -10.35 43.16 28.46
C ALA A 110 -10.44 43.21 29.99
N ILE A 111 -9.53 43.91 30.67
CA ILE A 111 -9.61 44.18 32.12
C ILE A 111 -10.88 44.98 32.43
N GLN A 112 -11.21 46.00 31.64
CA GLN A 112 -12.43 46.79 31.84
C GLN A 112 -13.70 45.95 31.66
N VAL A 113 -13.78 45.16 30.59
CA VAL A 113 -14.90 44.24 30.32
C VAL A 113 -15.07 43.25 31.46
N THR A 114 -13.97 42.65 31.94
CA THR A 114 -13.96 41.71 33.07
C THR A 114 -14.61 42.34 34.31
N LYS A 115 -14.21 43.57 34.67
CA LYS A 115 -14.78 44.30 35.80
C LYS A 115 -16.26 44.64 35.59
N LYS A 116 -16.62 45.08 34.38
CA LYS A 116 -18.01 45.46 34.04
C LYS A 116 -18.97 44.27 34.05
N LEU A 117 -18.47 43.06 33.75
CA LEU A 117 -19.22 41.81 33.87
C LEU A 117 -19.21 41.21 35.29
N GLY A 118 -18.62 41.90 36.27
CA GLY A 118 -18.62 41.48 37.68
C GLY A 118 -17.54 40.45 38.05
N PHE A 119 -16.57 40.19 37.18
CA PHE A 119 -15.42 39.34 37.50
C PHE A 119 -14.26 40.16 38.06
N ARG A 120 -13.50 39.57 38.99
CA ARG A 120 -12.30 40.19 39.59
C ARG A 120 -11.00 39.77 38.93
N TYR A 121 -10.93 38.52 38.47
CA TYR A 121 -9.68 37.91 38.01
C TYR A 121 -9.72 37.63 36.51
N ILE A 122 -8.63 37.95 35.83
CA ILE A 122 -8.41 37.59 34.42
C ILE A 122 -7.08 36.86 34.26
N TRP A 123 -7.04 35.89 33.37
CA TRP A 123 -5.83 35.21 32.92
C TRP A 123 -5.45 35.71 31.53
N ILE A 124 -4.19 36.12 31.38
CA ILE A 124 -3.62 36.62 30.12
C ILE A 124 -2.26 35.95 29.94
N ASP A 125 -2.12 35.16 28.88
CA ASP A 125 -0.95 34.32 28.58
C ASP A 125 0.39 35.07 28.69
N ARG A 126 0.45 36.33 28.23
CA ARG A 126 1.65 37.19 28.25
C ARG A 126 2.17 37.47 29.66
N TYR A 127 1.29 37.57 30.65
CA TYR A 127 1.66 37.98 32.02
C TYR A 127 1.52 36.85 33.04
N CYS A 128 0.56 35.95 32.83
CA CYS A 128 0.27 34.86 33.76
C CYS A 128 1.23 33.67 33.61
N ILE A 129 1.89 33.51 32.46
CA ILE A 129 2.87 32.43 32.21
C ILE A 129 4.28 32.85 32.60
N ASP A 130 4.98 32.04 33.40
CA ASP A 130 6.35 32.34 33.86
C ASP A 130 7.35 31.81 32.84
N ARG A 131 8.05 32.72 32.15
CA ARG A 131 8.98 32.38 31.05
C ARG A 131 10.44 32.26 31.48
N ARG A 132 10.75 32.52 32.76
CA ARG A 132 12.13 32.54 33.29
C ARG A 132 12.71 31.15 33.52
N ASP A 133 11.83 30.22 33.85
CA ASP A 133 12.15 28.82 34.09
C ASP A 133 11.59 28.01 32.93
N ALA A 134 12.48 27.49 32.07
CA ALA A 134 12.09 26.75 30.87
C ALA A 134 11.24 25.51 31.18
N LEU A 135 11.46 24.85 32.33
CA LEU A 135 10.69 23.68 32.75
C LEU A 135 9.29 24.09 33.20
N LYS A 136 9.15 25.16 33.99
CA LYS A 136 7.83 25.68 34.41
C LYS A 136 7.07 26.29 33.25
N PHE A 137 7.75 26.96 32.33
CA PHE A 137 7.18 27.50 31.11
C PHE A 137 6.55 26.38 30.29
N LYS A 138 7.32 25.33 29.98
CA LYS A 138 6.83 24.16 29.27
C LYS A 138 5.69 23.48 30.02
N PHE A 139 5.82 23.28 31.33
CA PHE A 139 4.76 22.70 32.17
C PHE A 139 3.46 23.51 32.14
N GLN A 140 3.52 24.85 32.10
CA GLN A 140 2.32 25.68 31.96
C GLN A 140 1.73 25.68 30.55
N LEU A 141 2.56 25.63 29.50
CA LEU A 141 2.07 25.50 28.12
C LEU A 141 1.18 24.25 27.96
N HIS A 142 1.61 23.12 28.52
CA HIS A 142 0.85 21.87 28.48
C HIS A 142 -0.48 21.93 29.27
N GLN A 143 -0.67 22.92 30.15
CA GLN A 143 -1.90 23.12 30.93
C GLN A 143 -2.80 24.25 30.39
N MET A 144 -2.39 24.95 29.31
CA MET A 144 -3.19 26.06 28.76
C MET A 144 -4.63 25.65 28.45
N GLY A 145 -4.81 24.45 27.88
CA GLY A 145 -6.14 23.94 27.59
C GLY A 145 -7.04 23.82 28.83
N ASP A 146 -6.48 23.36 29.96
CA ASP A 146 -7.20 23.26 31.23
C ASP A 146 -7.51 24.64 31.83
N ILE A 147 -6.65 25.63 31.62
CA ILE A 147 -6.89 27.02 32.04
C ILE A 147 -8.10 27.60 31.30
N TYR A 148 -8.14 27.46 29.97
CA TYR A 148 -9.30 27.90 29.17
C TYR A 148 -10.57 27.13 29.54
N ARG A 149 -10.46 25.81 29.73
CA ARG A 149 -11.58 24.95 30.15
C ARG A 149 -12.17 25.31 31.49
N ASN A 150 -11.32 25.67 32.46
CA ASN A 150 -11.72 26.04 33.83
C ASN A 150 -12.15 27.51 33.96
N SER A 151 -11.99 28.33 32.92
CA SER A 151 -12.43 29.72 32.92
C SER A 151 -13.96 29.84 32.96
N SER A 152 -14.45 30.92 33.59
CA SER A 152 -15.90 31.23 33.62
C SER A 152 -16.40 31.79 32.29
N LEU A 153 -15.53 32.52 31.59
CA LEU A 153 -15.76 33.15 30.29
C LEU A 153 -14.41 33.42 29.61
N THR A 154 -14.37 33.31 28.28
CA THR A 154 -13.24 33.76 27.47
C THR A 154 -13.63 34.95 26.63
N ILE A 155 -12.97 36.08 26.83
CA ILE A 155 -13.07 37.25 25.97
C ILE A 155 -12.19 37.00 24.74
N VAL A 156 -12.76 37.13 23.55
CA VAL A 156 -12.05 36.95 22.29
C VAL A 156 -12.01 38.27 21.54
N ALA A 157 -10.80 38.80 21.37
CA ALA A 157 -10.53 39.96 20.52
C ALA A 157 -10.44 39.49 19.06
N ALA A 158 -11.59 39.35 18.39
CA ALA A 158 -11.66 38.98 16.98
C ALA A 158 -11.40 40.20 16.06
N ALA A 159 -11.66 41.41 16.54
CA ALA A 159 -11.34 42.64 15.83
C ALA A 159 -9.85 43.02 15.97
N GLY A 160 -9.26 43.47 14.87
CA GLY A 160 -7.88 43.92 14.81
C GLY A 160 -6.83 42.83 14.56
N ASP A 161 -5.60 43.29 14.33
CA ASP A 161 -4.44 42.48 13.95
C ASP A 161 -3.33 42.44 15.02
N ARG A 162 -3.51 43.14 16.15
CA ARG A 162 -2.50 43.33 17.20
C ARG A 162 -3.11 43.75 18.53
N ASP A 163 -2.33 43.62 19.61
CA ASP A 163 -2.76 43.92 20.97
C ASP A 163 -3.01 45.41 21.26
N SER A 164 -2.49 46.33 20.43
CA SER A 164 -2.78 47.77 20.51
C SER A 164 -4.09 48.19 19.82
N TYR A 165 -4.86 47.27 19.24
CA TYR A 165 -6.07 47.62 18.49
C TYR A 165 -7.25 48.06 19.37
N GLY A 166 -7.44 47.39 20.50
CA GLY A 166 -8.56 47.61 21.41
C GLY A 166 -9.81 46.78 21.06
N LEU A 167 -10.74 46.67 21.99
CA LEU A 167 -12.01 45.96 21.80
C LEU A 167 -13.10 46.93 21.30
N PRO A 168 -13.70 46.71 20.11
CA PRO A 168 -14.73 47.59 19.59
C PRO A 168 -15.96 47.73 20.52
N GLY A 169 -16.32 48.97 20.82
CA GLY A 169 -17.36 49.36 21.78
C GLY A 169 -16.88 49.54 23.21
N VAL A 170 -15.60 49.34 23.49
CA VAL A 170 -14.98 49.49 24.81
C VAL A 170 -14.09 50.74 24.83
N ARG A 171 -14.10 51.45 25.97
CA ARG A 171 -13.41 52.74 26.19
C ARG A 171 -13.59 53.76 25.05
N TYR A 172 -12.63 53.82 24.13
CA TYR A 172 -12.53 54.84 23.07
C TYR A 172 -12.60 54.28 21.65
N ARG A 173 -12.68 52.94 21.48
CA ARG A 173 -12.80 52.33 20.14
C ARG A 173 -14.28 52.11 19.82
N PRO A 174 -14.90 52.89 18.92
CA PRO A 174 -16.28 52.60 18.50
C PRO A 174 -16.33 51.37 17.57
N ARG A 175 -17.46 50.66 17.57
CA ARG A 175 -17.82 49.67 16.54
C ARG A 175 -18.17 50.37 15.23
N ALA A 176 -18.19 49.61 14.13
CA ALA A 176 -18.76 50.04 12.87
C ALA A 176 -20.22 50.50 13.06
N ALA A 177 -20.57 51.62 12.43
CA ALA A 177 -21.91 52.17 12.53
C ALA A 177 -22.92 51.26 11.82
N GLN A 178 -23.95 50.81 12.52
CA GLN A 178 -25.03 50.03 11.94
C GLN A 178 -25.79 50.90 10.92
N PRO A 179 -25.86 50.52 9.62
CA PRO A 179 -26.66 51.24 8.65
C PRO A 179 -28.15 51.18 9.03
N TYR A 180 -28.83 52.31 8.92
CA TYR A 180 -30.27 52.39 9.14
C TYR A 180 -30.90 53.44 8.21
N ALA A 181 -32.18 53.27 7.91
CA ALA A 181 -32.97 54.22 7.15
C ALA A 181 -34.37 54.38 7.75
N LYS A 182 -34.93 55.58 7.68
CA LYS A 182 -36.31 55.84 8.11
C LYS A 182 -37.22 55.91 6.89
N ALA A 183 -38.21 55.02 6.82
CA ALA A 183 -39.22 54.97 5.76
C ALA A 183 -40.60 55.20 6.37
N GLY A 184 -41.04 56.46 6.39
CA GLY A 184 -42.29 56.86 7.06
C GLY A 184 -42.23 56.63 8.58
N SER A 185 -43.15 55.79 9.09
CA SER A 185 -43.19 55.36 10.50
C SER A 185 -42.28 54.17 10.81
N HIS A 186 -41.64 53.57 9.81
CA HIS A 186 -40.80 52.38 9.97
C HIS A 186 -39.31 52.75 10.04
N LEU A 187 -38.59 52.04 10.91
CA LEU A 187 -37.13 52.09 10.98
C LEU A 187 -36.59 50.80 10.35
N LEU A 188 -35.86 50.95 9.25
CA LEU A 188 -35.12 49.88 8.61
C LEU A 188 -33.75 49.81 9.26
N LEU A 189 -33.42 48.67 9.86
CA LEU A 189 -32.11 48.40 10.45
C LEU A 189 -31.41 47.32 9.63
N SER A 190 -30.12 47.53 9.35
CA SER A 190 -29.27 46.47 8.83
C SER A 190 -29.07 45.39 9.89
N SER A 191 -29.17 44.11 9.49
CA SER A 191 -28.82 42.99 10.37
C SER A 191 -27.32 42.89 10.64
N LEU A 192 -26.50 43.71 9.97
CA LEU A 192 -25.04 43.62 9.94
C LEU A 192 -24.56 42.29 9.32
N SER A 193 -23.25 42.14 9.20
CA SER A 193 -22.61 40.91 8.73
C SER A 193 -22.83 39.78 9.74
N ASP A 194 -22.78 38.52 9.29
CA ASP A 194 -22.84 37.38 10.20
C ASP A 194 -21.62 37.39 11.14
N PRO A 195 -21.79 37.46 12.46
CA PRO A 195 -20.67 37.50 13.40
C PRO A 195 -19.79 36.25 13.34
N GLN A 196 -20.31 35.09 12.93
CA GLN A 196 -19.49 33.88 12.78
C GLN A 196 -18.52 34.00 11.60
N GLU A 197 -18.95 34.61 10.50
CA GLU A 197 -18.07 34.92 9.37
C GLU A 197 -17.00 35.94 9.77
N LEU A 198 -17.39 37.01 10.47
CA LEU A 198 -16.43 38.01 10.98
C LEU A 198 -15.39 37.41 11.92
N VAL A 199 -15.78 36.46 12.77
CA VAL A 199 -14.83 35.74 13.63
C VAL A 199 -13.94 34.83 12.79
N ARG A 200 -14.49 34.09 11.82
CA ARG A 200 -13.74 33.18 10.95
C ARG A 200 -12.67 33.92 10.13
N GLU A 201 -12.99 35.11 9.64
CA GLU A 201 -12.08 35.97 8.85
C GLU A 201 -11.07 36.76 9.69
N SER A 202 -11.18 36.72 11.04
CA SER A 202 -10.28 37.47 11.91
C SER A 202 -8.85 36.93 11.90
N VAL A 203 -7.87 37.84 12.09
CA VAL A 203 -6.45 37.47 12.33
C VAL A 203 -6.32 36.57 13.57
N TRP A 204 -7.20 36.74 14.57
CA TRP A 204 -7.22 35.84 15.72
C TRP A 204 -7.54 34.40 15.32
N ALA A 205 -8.49 34.17 14.43
CA ALA A 205 -8.89 32.83 14.02
C ALA A 205 -7.85 32.11 13.16
N THR A 206 -6.93 32.84 12.50
CA THR A 206 -5.86 32.22 11.71
C THR A 206 -4.75 31.63 12.56
N ARG A 207 -4.57 32.02 13.83
CA ARG A 207 -3.43 31.56 14.65
C ARG A 207 -3.62 30.17 15.26
N GLY A 208 -2.58 29.35 15.27
CA GLY A 208 -2.63 27.98 15.82
C GLY A 208 -3.05 27.93 17.30
N TRP A 209 -2.37 28.70 18.16
CA TRP A 209 -2.63 28.72 19.61
C TRP A 209 -4.07 29.12 19.98
N THR A 210 -4.73 29.96 19.19
CA THR A 210 -6.09 30.43 19.47
C THR A 210 -7.14 29.33 19.29
N PHE A 211 -6.77 28.20 18.67
CA PHE A 211 -7.69 27.10 18.43
C PHE A 211 -8.10 26.43 19.74
N GLN A 212 -7.13 26.15 20.62
CA GLN A 212 -7.42 25.61 21.94
C GLN A 212 -8.15 26.62 22.83
N GLU A 213 -7.86 27.92 22.70
CA GLU A 213 -8.56 29.00 23.41
C GLU A 213 -10.04 28.99 23.07
N ALA A 214 -10.36 28.87 21.78
CA ALA A 214 -11.72 28.73 21.32
C ALA A 214 -12.32 27.42 21.84
N ARG A 215 -11.78 26.28 21.42
CA ARG A 215 -12.45 24.98 21.54
C ARG A 215 -12.62 24.50 22.98
N LEU A 216 -11.65 24.76 23.85
CA LEU A 216 -11.70 24.25 25.23
C LEU A 216 -12.48 25.15 26.18
N SER A 217 -12.68 26.42 25.84
CA SER A 217 -13.45 27.36 26.66
C SER A 217 -14.93 26.99 26.72
N SER A 218 -15.52 27.07 27.91
CA SER A 218 -16.94 26.71 28.11
C SER A 218 -17.92 27.76 27.58
N ARG A 219 -17.48 29.03 27.60
CA ARG A 219 -18.24 30.22 27.20
C ARG A 219 -17.29 31.21 26.54
N ARG A 220 -17.72 31.86 25.46
CA ARG A 220 -16.90 32.78 24.65
C ARG A 220 -17.69 34.05 24.38
N LEU A 221 -17.01 35.18 24.47
CA LEU A 221 -17.56 36.50 24.15
C LEU A 221 -16.64 37.15 23.12
N TYR A 222 -17.09 37.15 21.87
CA TYR A 222 -16.37 37.66 20.73
C TYR A 222 -16.66 39.15 20.51
N PHE A 223 -15.60 39.92 20.30
CA PHE A 223 -15.65 41.31 19.92
C PHE A 223 -15.20 41.43 18.46
N THR A 224 -16.14 41.69 17.56
CA THR A 224 -15.90 41.93 16.13
C THR A 224 -15.95 43.42 15.83
N GLU A 225 -15.64 43.82 14.59
CA GLU A 225 -15.76 45.23 14.16
C GLU A 225 -17.18 45.77 14.30
N GLU A 226 -18.18 44.93 14.07
CA GLU A 226 -19.58 45.36 13.98
C GLU A 226 -20.39 45.03 15.24
N GLN A 227 -20.09 43.89 15.88
CA GLN A 227 -20.96 43.28 16.89
C GLN A 227 -20.20 42.59 18.03
N VAL A 228 -20.89 42.42 19.16
CA VAL A 228 -20.48 41.53 20.25
C VAL A 228 -21.34 40.26 20.20
N TYR A 229 -20.69 39.10 20.22
CA TYR A 229 -21.31 37.79 20.01
C TYR A 229 -20.96 36.84 21.16
N PHE A 230 -21.97 36.17 21.73
CA PHE A 230 -21.79 35.22 22.84
C PHE A 230 -22.11 33.79 22.42
N GLU A 231 -21.26 32.85 22.85
CA GLU A 231 -21.39 31.43 22.54
C GLU A 231 -21.06 30.54 23.76
N CYS A 232 -21.75 29.40 23.91
CA CYS A 232 -21.43 28.39 24.92
C CYS A 232 -21.61 26.95 24.38
N ASN A 233 -20.98 25.96 25.05
CA ASN A 233 -20.83 24.59 24.53
C ASN A 233 -22.10 23.72 24.43
N ASN A 234 -23.25 24.10 25.00
CA ASN A 234 -24.41 23.21 25.17
C ASN A 234 -25.64 23.57 24.31
N SER A 235 -25.47 24.42 23.30
CA SER A 235 -26.56 25.00 22.51
C SER A 235 -27.19 24.08 21.45
N TRP A 236 -26.84 22.78 21.38
CA TRP A 236 -27.28 21.85 20.31
C TRP A 236 -28.33 20.80 20.70
N PHE A 237 -28.68 20.62 21.98
CA PHE A 237 -29.74 19.68 22.37
C PHE A 237 -31.15 20.26 22.19
N GLN A 238 -31.49 20.72 20.97
CA GLN A 238 -32.87 20.75 20.49
C GLN A 238 -32.92 21.01 18.98
N LYS A 239 -33.23 19.96 18.21
CA LYS A 239 -33.66 20.02 16.80
C LYS A 239 -35.01 20.76 16.62
N SER A 240 -35.31 21.73 17.49
CA SER A 240 -36.49 22.61 17.40
C SER A 240 -36.42 23.90 18.24
N ARG A 241 -35.37 24.23 19.01
CA ARG A 241 -35.36 25.48 19.82
C ARG A 241 -33.97 26.11 20.02
N ARG A 242 -34.00 27.43 19.85
CA ARG A 242 -33.02 28.53 19.90
C ARG A 242 -31.98 28.53 21.02
N GLY A 243 -30.81 29.13 20.73
CA GLY A 243 -29.80 29.53 21.71
C GLY A 243 -28.70 30.46 21.17
N MET A 244 -29.01 31.36 20.21
CA MET A 244 -28.09 32.36 19.66
C MET A 244 -28.39 33.74 20.28
N GLY A 245 -27.39 34.37 20.90
CA GLY A 245 -27.48 35.73 21.45
C GLY A 245 -26.60 36.69 20.68
N MET A 246 -27.18 37.47 19.76
CA MET A 246 -26.50 38.58 19.08
C MET A 246 -26.92 39.91 19.71
N ALA A 247 -26.02 40.89 19.77
CA ALA A 247 -26.32 42.22 20.33
C ALA A 247 -27.47 42.97 19.60
N ASN A 248 -27.82 42.55 18.38
CA ASN A 248 -28.93 43.09 17.62
C ASN A 248 -30.23 42.29 17.76
N ILE A 249 -30.30 41.11 18.41
CA ILE A 249 -31.55 40.33 18.52
C ILE A 249 -31.99 40.21 19.99
N SER A 250 -33.24 40.59 20.27
CA SER A 250 -33.85 40.33 21.57
C SER A 250 -34.36 38.88 21.63
N TYR A 251 -34.04 38.18 22.71
CA TYR A 251 -34.52 36.82 22.95
C TYR A 251 -35.71 36.86 23.91
N ASP A 252 -36.91 36.60 23.40
CA ASP A 252 -38.08 36.27 24.24
C ASP A 252 -38.10 34.74 24.45
N PRO A 253 -37.93 34.26 25.69
CA PRO A 253 -37.94 32.83 26.00
C PRO A 253 -39.30 32.13 25.75
N ASP A 254 -40.41 32.87 25.65
CA ASP A 254 -41.77 32.31 25.61
C ASP A 254 -42.47 32.37 24.23
N ASP A 255 -41.96 33.14 23.26
CA ASP A 255 -42.59 33.32 21.93
C ASP A 255 -42.14 32.28 20.88
N ARG A 256 -43.06 31.38 20.50
CA ARG A 256 -42.83 30.28 19.53
C ARG A 256 -42.90 30.71 18.05
N THR A 257 -43.30 31.94 17.75
CA THR A 257 -43.76 32.33 16.40
C THR A 257 -42.68 32.96 15.52
N SER A 258 -41.60 33.44 16.11
CA SER A 258 -40.57 34.26 15.44
C SER A 258 -39.40 33.44 14.84
N LEU A 259 -39.65 32.20 14.43
CA LEU A 259 -38.65 31.22 14.00
C LEU A 259 -38.46 31.13 12.47
N LEU A 260 -39.26 31.86 11.69
CA LEU A 260 -39.39 31.64 10.23
C LEU A 260 -38.60 32.60 9.33
N ALA A 261 -37.83 33.56 9.87
CA ALA A 261 -37.25 34.66 9.07
C ALA A 261 -35.72 34.72 8.94
N LEU A 262 -34.96 33.72 9.40
CA LEU A 262 -33.49 33.65 9.19
C LEU A 262 -33.08 32.33 8.54
N SER A 263 -33.79 31.97 7.46
CA SER A 263 -33.52 30.78 6.65
C SER A 263 -32.71 31.12 5.41
N THR A 264 -31.42 31.38 5.54
CA THR A 264 -30.45 31.24 4.44
C THR A 264 -29.02 31.09 4.97
N SER A 265 -28.67 29.91 5.48
CA SER A 265 -27.33 29.37 5.20
C SER A 265 -27.37 27.83 5.28
N GLN A 266 -27.17 27.19 4.12
CA GLN A 266 -26.92 25.76 3.97
C GLN A 266 -25.45 25.41 4.31
N TRP A 267 -24.82 26.12 5.27
CA TRP A 267 -23.35 26.15 5.43
C TRP A 267 -22.87 25.72 6.82
N ASN A 268 -23.60 24.82 7.49
CA ASN A 268 -23.33 24.43 8.89
C ASN A 268 -22.31 23.29 9.06
N ASP A 269 -21.65 22.83 8.00
CA ASP A 269 -20.69 21.72 8.10
C ASP A 269 -19.24 22.18 8.41
N ASP A 270 -18.85 23.41 8.04
CA ASP A 270 -17.43 23.81 8.10
C ASP A 270 -16.96 24.38 9.45
N LEU A 271 -17.84 24.87 10.33
CA LEU A 271 -17.46 25.28 11.69
C LEU A 271 -17.74 24.22 12.76
N GLY A 272 -18.42 23.13 12.40
CA GLY A 272 -18.77 21.95 13.21
C GLY A 272 -18.30 21.99 14.68
N HIS A 273 -19.04 22.69 15.53
CA HIS A 273 -18.78 22.80 16.97
C HIS A 273 -19.42 21.62 17.74
N GLN A 274 -19.15 20.39 17.32
CA GLN A 274 -19.56 19.18 18.04
C GLN A 274 -18.55 18.77 19.12
N MET A 275 -18.14 19.68 20.01
CA MET A 275 -17.36 19.23 21.16
C MET A 275 -18.30 18.56 22.15
N VAL A 276 -18.24 17.22 22.16
CA VAL A 276 -18.49 16.31 23.29
C VAL A 276 -19.64 16.77 24.20
N ALA A 277 -20.83 16.22 23.96
CA ALA A 277 -21.90 16.22 24.94
C ALA A 277 -21.32 15.84 26.31
N ARG A 278 -21.31 16.81 27.25
CA ARG A 278 -20.89 16.69 28.66
C ARG A 278 -21.72 15.70 29.48
N SER A 279 -22.45 14.79 28.83
CA SER A 279 -23.45 13.94 29.44
C SER A 279 -23.19 12.46 29.16
N GLY A 280 -21.95 11.97 29.21
CA GLY A 280 -21.65 10.52 29.23
C GLY A 280 -22.28 9.69 28.10
N LEU A 281 -22.75 10.36 27.06
CA LEU A 281 -23.46 9.83 25.91
C LEU A 281 -22.80 10.53 24.74
N ILE A 282 -21.56 10.11 24.46
CA ILE A 282 -21.16 9.99 23.06
C ILE A 282 -22.34 9.28 22.39
N SER A 283 -22.98 9.95 21.44
CA SER A 283 -24.01 9.31 20.61
C SER A 283 -23.46 7.95 20.24
N HIS A 284 -24.20 6.88 20.53
CA HIS A 284 -23.72 5.52 20.53
C HIS A 284 -22.82 5.17 19.30
N ASN A 285 -22.95 5.85 18.16
CA ASN A 285 -22.08 5.70 16.99
C ASN A 285 -20.63 6.24 17.14
N TRP A 286 -19.65 5.32 17.19
CA TRP A 286 -18.21 5.57 17.16
C TRP A 286 -17.70 6.37 15.94
N CYS A 287 -18.31 6.21 14.76
CA CYS A 287 -17.88 6.92 13.53
C CYS A 287 -17.89 8.45 13.68
N TRP A 288 -18.87 9.00 14.39
CA TRP A 288 -19.00 10.45 14.59
C TRP A 288 -17.87 11.04 15.44
N VAL A 289 -17.30 10.26 16.37
CA VAL A 289 -16.19 10.73 17.21
C VAL A 289 -14.90 10.81 16.40
N SER A 290 -14.66 9.83 15.54
CA SER A 290 -13.51 9.81 14.63
C SER A 290 -13.58 10.95 13.61
N ASP A 291 -14.74 11.11 12.95
CA ASP A 291 -14.97 12.20 11.99
C ASP A 291 -14.80 13.56 12.67
N TYR A 292 -15.33 13.71 13.89
CA TYR A 292 -15.18 14.95 14.65
C TYR A 292 -13.72 15.27 14.97
N LEU A 293 -12.93 14.31 15.46
CA LEU A 293 -11.51 14.51 15.76
C LEU A 293 -10.73 14.96 14.52
N TRP A 294 -10.94 14.28 13.40
CA TRP A 294 -10.25 14.63 12.15
C TRP A 294 -10.69 15.98 11.59
N ASN A 295 -11.97 16.36 11.73
CA ASN A 295 -12.43 17.71 11.42
C ASN A 295 -11.73 18.77 12.29
N GLN A 296 -11.45 18.47 13.57
CA GLN A 296 -10.67 19.40 14.40
C GLN A 296 -9.21 19.50 13.94
N ILE A 297 -8.58 18.40 13.54
CA ILE A 297 -7.23 18.40 12.97
C ILE A 297 -7.20 19.20 11.66
N ALA A 298 -8.20 19.02 10.80
CA ALA A 298 -8.35 19.76 9.54
C ALA A 298 -8.39 21.28 9.76
N LEU A 299 -9.29 21.74 10.64
CA LEU A 299 -9.41 23.15 11.00
C LEU A 299 -8.18 23.72 11.70
N TYR A 300 -7.43 22.88 12.42
CA TYR A 300 -6.22 23.29 13.12
C TYR A 300 -5.01 23.42 12.19
N THR A 301 -4.89 22.53 11.21
CA THR A 301 -3.74 22.48 10.28
C THR A 301 -3.75 23.59 9.24
N GLU A 302 -4.91 24.23 9.02
CA GLU A 302 -5.05 25.46 8.21
C GLU A 302 -4.52 26.71 8.91
N ARG A 303 -4.12 26.62 10.18
CA ARG A 303 -3.72 27.79 10.98
C ARG A 303 -2.23 28.12 10.86
N ASP A 304 -1.94 29.39 11.06
CA ASP A 304 -0.61 29.98 11.08
C ASP A 304 0.11 29.74 12.42
N PHE A 305 1.35 29.28 12.33
CA PHE A 305 2.24 29.09 13.47
C PHE A 305 3.42 30.04 13.38
N THR A 306 3.63 30.84 14.43
CA THR A 306 4.82 31.72 14.49
C THR A 306 6.10 30.91 14.72
N ASP A 307 6.01 29.80 15.47
CA ASP A 307 7.04 28.78 15.56
C ASP A 307 6.42 27.45 15.11
N PRO A 308 6.89 26.83 14.01
CA PRO A 308 6.35 25.56 13.54
C PRO A 308 6.43 24.42 14.58
N SER A 309 7.36 24.48 15.54
CA SER A 309 7.50 23.46 16.58
C SER A 309 6.33 23.41 17.58
N ASP A 310 5.53 24.48 17.66
CA ASP A 310 4.38 24.57 18.54
C ASP A 310 3.17 23.74 18.08
N VAL A 311 3.22 23.12 16.90
CA VAL A 311 2.05 22.42 16.30
C VAL A 311 1.48 21.32 17.20
N LEU A 312 2.32 20.57 17.91
CA LEU A 312 1.86 19.50 18.79
C LEU A 312 1.35 20.08 20.12
N ASP A 313 2.09 21.04 20.68
CA ASP A 313 1.79 21.66 21.97
C ASP A 313 0.51 22.50 21.91
N GLY A 314 0.27 23.22 20.81
CA GLY A 314 -0.95 24.00 20.60
C GLY A 314 -2.21 23.15 20.38
N PHE A 315 -2.07 21.85 20.09
CA PHE A 315 -3.17 20.89 19.99
C PHE A 315 -3.29 19.98 21.23
N ALA A 316 -2.32 20.04 22.15
CA ALA A 316 -2.20 19.11 23.28
C ALA A 316 -3.42 19.12 24.20
N GLY A 317 -4.00 20.29 24.48
CA GLY A 317 -5.20 20.39 25.31
C GLY A 317 -6.41 19.63 24.71
N LEU A 318 -6.54 19.64 23.38
CA LEU A 318 -7.60 18.90 22.71
C LEU A 318 -7.31 17.40 22.71
N MET A 319 -6.07 16.98 22.46
CA MET A 319 -5.67 15.57 22.62
C MET A 319 -6.02 15.04 24.02
N GLY A 320 -5.64 15.78 25.07
CA GLY A 320 -5.95 15.41 26.46
C GLY A 320 -7.46 15.29 26.72
N ALA A 321 -8.29 16.11 26.07
CA ALA A 321 -9.75 15.99 26.16
C ALA A 321 -10.28 14.67 25.55
N PHE A 322 -9.72 14.23 24.41
CA PHE A 322 -10.07 12.94 23.78
C PHE A 322 -9.48 11.73 24.53
N GLU A 323 -8.30 11.87 25.14
CA GLU A 323 -7.72 10.84 26.00
C GLU A 323 -8.52 10.66 27.31
N SER A 324 -9.13 11.73 27.81
CA SER A 324 -9.98 11.70 29.00
C SER A 324 -11.42 11.25 28.73
N ALA A 325 -11.87 11.31 27.48
CA ALA A 325 -13.20 10.86 27.08
C ALA A 325 -13.32 9.32 27.12
N LYS A 326 -14.55 8.78 27.21
CA LYS A 326 -14.78 7.33 27.14
C LYS A 326 -15.66 6.99 25.93
N PRO A 327 -15.22 6.10 25.01
CA PRO A 327 -13.96 5.36 25.08
C PRO A 327 -12.75 6.26 24.70
N SER A 328 -11.61 6.04 25.36
CA SER A 328 -10.46 6.96 25.33
C SER A 328 -9.57 6.76 24.10
N TYR A 329 -9.27 7.84 23.39
CA TYR A 329 -8.22 7.83 22.37
C TYR A 329 -6.84 7.81 23.02
N ARG A 330 -5.82 7.47 22.23
CA ARG A 330 -4.40 7.74 22.53
C ARG A 330 -3.79 8.46 21.34
N PHE A 331 -2.68 9.16 21.53
CA PHE A 331 -1.98 9.83 20.44
C PHE A 331 -0.51 9.46 20.39
N PHE A 332 0.06 9.32 19.19
CA PHE A 332 1.51 9.15 18.98
C PHE A 332 2.01 10.13 17.91
N TRP A 333 2.90 11.06 18.29
CA TRP A 333 3.34 12.19 17.45
C TRP A 333 2.17 12.98 16.82
N GLY A 334 1.02 13.04 17.51
CA GLY A 334 -0.23 13.67 17.02
C GLY A 334 -1.15 12.71 16.26
N THR A 335 -0.68 11.55 15.80
CA THR A 335 -1.50 10.56 15.11
C THR A 335 -2.52 9.94 16.08
N PRO A 336 -3.84 10.04 15.80
CA PRO A 336 -4.87 9.44 16.64
C PRO A 336 -4.84 7.92 16.64
N ILE A 337 -4.99 7.32 17.82
CA ILE A 337 -5.10 5.88 18.04
C ILE A 337 -6.43 5.63 18.75
N PRO A 338 -7.45 5.11 18.05
CA PRO A 338 -8.73 4.81 18.65
C PRO A 338 -8.62 3.65 19.66
N PRO A 339 -9.52 3.60 20.65
CA PRO A 339 -9.59 2.50 21.61
C PRO A 339 -9.99 1.17 20.95
N PRO A 340 -9.56 0.02 21.51
CA PRO A 340 -10.09 -1.30 21.14
C PRO A 340 -11.62 -1.34 21.25
N ILE A 341 -12.31 -1.79 20.21
CA ILE A 341 -13.76 -1.93 20.16
C ILE A 341 -14.10 -3.43 20.13
N PRO A 342 -14.96 -3.94 21.03
CA PRO A 342 -15.46 -5.31 20.96
C PRO A 342 -16.28 -5.55 19.69
N ALA A 343 -16.14 -6.75 19.11
CA ALA A 343 -16.87 -7.25 17.95
C ALA A 343 -18.36 -6.86 17.91
N ALA A 344 -19.07 -7.13 19.01
CA ALA A 344 -20.52 -6.91 19.13
C ALA A 344 -20.93 -5.44 18.99
N VAL A 345 -20.05 -4.51 19.34
CA VAL A 345 -20.29 -3.05 19.29
C VAL A 345 -20.07 -2.52 17.87
N TYR A 346 -19.16 -3.12 17.10
CA TYR A 346 -18.89 -2.75 15.72
C TYR A 346 -20.12 -2.94 14.81
N TYR A 347 -20.86 -4.03 14.99
CA TYR A 347 -22.03 -4.37 14.18
C TYR A 347 -23.30 -3.58 14.54
N TYR A 348 -23.44 -3.11 15.78
CA TYR A 348 -24.62 -2.36 16.23
C TYR A 348 -24.74 -0.97 15.55
N TYR A 349 -23.66 -0.46 14.96
CA TYR A 349 -23.59 0.88 14.37
C TYR A 349 -23.61 0.93 12.83
N ARG A 350 -23.76 -0.22 12.15
CA ARG A 350 -23.95 -0.32 10.69
C ARG A 350 -25.22 -1.12 10.31
N PRO A 351 -26.43 -0.57 10.51
CA PRO A 351 -27.68 -1.32 10.32
C PRO A 351 -28.08 -1.61 8.85
N TRP A 352 -27.33 -1.13 7.85
CA TRP A 352 -27.70 -1.22 6.43
C TRP A 352 -27.10 -2.41 5.67
N TYR A 353 -26.32 -3.28 6.33
CA TYR A 353 -25.78 -4.50 5.71
C TYR A 353 -26.47 -5.75 6.25
N GLU A 354 -27.28 -6.40 5.40
CA GLU A 354 -27.71 -7.78 5.63
C GLU A 354 -26.52 -8.72 5.45
N PHE A 355 -25.75 -8.96 6.51
CA PHE A 355 -24.75 -10.03 6.55
C PHE A 355 -25.30 -11.19 7.36
N ARG A 356 -25.38 -12.38 6.74
CA ARG A 356 -25.76 -13.62 7.44
C ARG A 356 -24.59 -14.08 8.32
N PRO A 357 -24.83 -14.38 9.61
CA PRO A 357 -23.79 -14.90 10.48
C PRO A 357 -23.53 -16.36 10.10
N SER A 358 -22.37 -16.65 9.51
CA SER A 358 -21.84 -18.00 9.44
C SER A 358 -20.54 -18.04 10.24
N ASP A 359 -20.63 -18.68 11.40
CA ASP A 359 -19.59 -19.43 12.12
C ASP A 359 -18.16 -18.86 12.04
N GLN A 360 -17.83 -17.92 12.94
CA GLN A 360 -16.53 -17.65 13.60
C GLN A 360 -16.57 -16.23 14.22
N LEU A 361 -17.48 -15.99 15.18
CA LEU A 361 -17.81 -14.62 15.65
C LEU A 361 -17.12 -14.20 16.97
N GLU A 362 -16.21 -15.01 17.53
CA GLU A 362 -15.63 -14.74 18.86
C GLU A 362 -14.33 -13.88 18.84
N ASP A 363 -13.65 -13.70 17.70
CA ASP A 363 -12.29 -13.12 17.64
C ASP A 363 -12.19 -11.64 17.15
N PHE A 364 -13.30 -10.91 16.99
CA PHE A 364 -13.29 -9.57 16.34
C PHE A 364 -13.03 -8.38 17.29
N ALA A 365 -12.11 -8.48 18.25
CA ALA A 365 -11.65 -7.31 19.01
C ALA A 365 -10.58 -6.53 18.23
N THR A 366 -10.77 -5.22 18.02
CA THR A 366 -9.75 -4.38 17.34
C THR A 366 -8.55 -4.12 18.26
N THR A 367 -7.32 -4.19 17.74
CA THR A 367 -6.10 -3.91 18.52
C THR A 367 -5.75 -2.42 18.46
N THR A 368 -5.00 -1.93 19.45
CA THR A 368 -4.41 -0.58 19.43
C THR A 368 -3.41 -0.40 18.28
N GLU A 369 -2.80 -1.48 17.80
CA GLU A 369 -1.91 -1.51 16.63
C GLU A 369 -2.68 -1.24 15.34
N ALA A 370 -3.79 -1.95 15.13
CA ALA A 370 -4.72 -1.68 14.03
C ALA A 370 -5.29 -0.25 14.10
N GLY A 371 -5.55 0.25 15.31
CA GLY A 371 -5.96 1.64 15.53
C GLY A 371 -4.89 2.64 15.09
N PHE A 372 -3.61 2.40 15.39
CA PHE A 372 -2.53 3.27 14.95
C PHE A 372 -2.35 3.24 13.43
N LEU A 373 -2.39 2.05 12.82
CA LEU A 373 -2.33 1.88 11.36
C LEU A 373 -3.49 2.63 10.67
N ALA A 374 -4.70 2.61 11.24
CA ALA A 374 -5.82 3.43 10.76
C ALA A 374 -5.54 4.94 10.90
N GLY A 375 -4.86 5.36 11.97
CA GLY A 375 -4.44 6.75 12.17
C GLY A 375 -3.43 7.26 11.14
N LEU A 376 -2.63 6.38 10.53
CA LEU A 376 -1.72 6.72 9.44
C LEU A 376 -2.45 7.05 8.12
N CYS A 377 -3.76 6.80 8.04
CA CYS A 377 -4.54 6.87 6.80
C CYS A 377 -5.19 8.25 6.61
N TRP A 378 -4.43 9.33 6.74
CA TRP A 378 -4.92 10.70 6.53
C TRP A 378 -4.50 11.24 5.17
N ALA A 379 -5.15 12.32 4.72
CA ALA A 379 -4.86 12.99 3.45
C ALA A 379 -4.89 14.52 3.62
N ALA A 380 -4.39 15.27 2.65
CA ALA A 380 -4.47 16.72 2.63
C ALA A 380 -5.47 17.19 1.55
N ARG A 381 -6.25 18.26 1.80
CA ARG A 381 -7.13 18.85 0.77
C ARG A 381 -6.36 19.57 -0.34
N LYS A 382 -5.16 20.05 -0.03
CA LYS A 382 -4.22 20.71 -0.95
C LYS A 382 -2.79 20.27 -0.61
N PRO A 383 -1.84 20.36 -1.55
CA PRO A 383 -0.43 20.14 -1.27
C PRO A 383 0.08 20.92 -0.06
N LEU A 384 0.83 20.25 0.83
CA LEU A 384 1.41 20.83 2.04
C LEU A 384 2.93 20.99 1.89
N ALA A 385 3.51 21.91 2.65
CA ALA A 385 4.95 22.02 2.84
C ALA A 385 5.42 21.15 4.01
N ARG A 386 6.63 20.58 3.90
CA ARG A 386 7.19 19.71 4.94
C ARG A 386 7.71 20.53 6.12
N ARG A 387 7.24 20.22 7.33
CA ARG A 387 7.75 20.74 8.61
C ARG A 387 8.91 19.85 9.10
N THR A 388 10.06 20.47 9.36
CA THR A 388 11.23 19.80 9.94
C THR A 388 11.04 19.53 11.43
N GLY A 389 11.71 18.49 11.96
CA GLY A 389 11.62 18.13 13.39
C GLY A 389 10.40 17.29 13.80
N PHE A 390 9.59 16.85 12.84
CA PHE A 390 8.44 15.96 13.05
C PHE A 390 8.45 14.81 12.03
N PRO A 391 7.87 13.64 12.37
CA PRO A 391 7.80 12.49 11.46
C PRO A 391 6.94 12.76 10.22
N SER A 392 7.30 12.14 9.09
CA SER A 392 6.59 12.31 7.81
C SER A 392 5.22 11.65 7.78
N TRP A 393 5.09 10.57 8.56
CA TRP A 393 3.90 9.74 8.67
C TRP A 393 2.78 10.38 9.51
N SER A 394 3.06 11.46 10.25
CA SER A 394 2.08 12.19 11.05
C SER A 394 1.71 13.52 10.41
N TRP A 395 0.46 13.98 10.59
CA TRP A 395 0.00 15.30 10.14
C TRP A 395 0.81 16.45 10.76
N THR A 396 1.44 16.24 11.92
CA THR A 396 2.35 17.22 12.56
C THR A 396 3.61 17.48 11.74
N GLY A 397 3.95 16.60 10.79
CA GLY A 397 5.02 16.78 9.83
C GLY A 397 4.77 17.82 8.75
N TRP A 398 3.59 18.46 8.68
CA TRP A 398 3.17 19.21 7.48
C TRP A 398 2.47 20.54 7.80
N SER A 399 2.56 21.52 6.88
CA SER A 399 1.97 22.87 7.01
C SER A 399 1.34 23.36 5.70
N GLY A 400 0.27 24.16 5.76
CA GLY A 400 -0.22 24.95 4.63
C GLY A 400 -1.65 24.66 4.14
N ALA A 401 -2.31 23.60 4.62
CA ALA A 401 -3.70 23.27 4.28
C ALA A 401 -4.32 22.25 5.25
N SER A 402 -5.62 21.99 5.04
CA SER A 402 -6.43 21.03 5.81
C SER A 402 -5.95 19.59 5.68
N CYS A 403 -5.54 18.99 6.81
CA CYS A 403 -5.36 17.54 6.94
C CYS A 403 -6.69 16.88 7.32
N ILE A 404 -7.22 16.04 6.44
CA ILE A 404 -8.44 15.28 6.66
C ILE A 404 -8.13 13.83 7.00
N GLY A 405 -8.95 13.26 7.86
CA GLY A 405 -8.86 11.85 8.20
C GLY A 405 -9.42 10.93 7.12
N PRO A 406 -9.41 9.61 7.38
CA PRO A 406 -10.23 8.68 6.63
C PRO A 406 -11.71 9.05 6.82
N ASN A 407 -12.36 9.48 5.74
CA ASN A 407 -13.80 9.77 5.72
C ASN A 407 -14.60 8.49 6.07
N ALA A 408 -15.79 8.64 6.65
CA ALA A 408 -16.75 7.54 6.81
C ALA A 408 -17.08 6.81 5.48
N ASP A 409 -16.96 7.50 4.34
CA ASP A 409 -17.14 6.96 2.98
C ASP A 409 -15.96 6.11 2.48
N THR A 410 -14.76 6.34 3.03
CA THR A 410 -13.61 5.45 2.86
C THR A 410 -13.71 4.37 3.94
N GLU A 411 -14.36 3.25 3.62
CA GLU A 411 -14.59 2.10 4.50
C GLU A 411 -13.28 1.46 5.03
N ILE A 412 -12.51 2.13 5.90
CA ILE A 412 -11.35 1.55 6.58
C ILE A 412 -11.85 0.72 7.75
N GLU A 413 -12.05 -0.57 7.52
CA GLU A 413 -12.41 -1.51 8.58
C GLU A 413 -11.14 -1.97 9.31
N MET A 414 -11.07 -1.74 10.63
CA MET A 414 -9.85 -2.03 11.43
C MET A 414 -9.38 -3.49 11.37
N HIS A 415 -10.26 -4.43 11.05
CA HIS A 415 -9.87 -5.83 10.88
C HIS A 415 -8.99 -6.05 9.65
N TYR A 416 -8.93 -5.10 8.71
CA TYR A 416 -8.04 -5.18 7.56
C TYR A 416 -6.55 -5.16 7.96
N PHE A 417 -6.18 -4.66 9.13
CA PHE A 417 -4.77 -4.55 9.52
C PHE A 417 -4.16 -5.83 10.13
N ARG A 418 -4.84 -6.99 10.07
CA ARG A 418 -4.42 -8.21 10.80
C ARG A 418 -3.03 -8.75 10.43
N GLU A 419 -2.59 -8.56 9.20
CA GLU A 419 -1.30 -9.07 8.72
C GLU A 419 -0.18 -8.03 8.79
N SER A 420 -0.50 -6.79 9.16
CA SER A 420 0.47 -5.70 9.25
C SER A 420 0.88 -5.46 10.70
N THR A 421 2.19 -5.33 10.92
CA THR A 421 2.74 -5.04 12.26
C THR A 421 3.57 -3.75 12.26
N VAL A 422 3.67 -3.14 13.43
CA VAL A 422 4.42 -1.89 13.66
C VAL A 422 5.44 -2.08 14.77
N ASP A 423 6.69 -1.73 14.49
CA ASP A 423 7.71 -1.56 15.52
C ASP A 423 8.14 -0.09 15.59
N VAL A 424 8.40 0.38 16.81
CA VAL A 424 8.83 1.76 17.09
C VAL A 424 10.35 1.78 17.21
N GLU A 425 10.99 2.69 16.48
CA GLU A 425 12.44 2.89 16.59
C GLU A 425 12.77 3.86 17.73
N LEU A 426 13.75 3.51 18.54
CA LEU A 426 14.31 4.36 19.60
C LEU A 426 15.46 5.21 19.05
N ARG A 427 15.81 6.32 19.71
CA ARG A 427 16.91 7.20 19.29
C ARG A 427 18.28 6.52 19.17
N GLY A 428 18.46 5.37 19.85
CA GLY A 428 19.64 4.51 19.73
C GLY A 428 19.64 3.58 18.51
N GLY A 429 18.63 3.64 17.63
CA GLY A 429 18.48 2.78 16.45
C GLY A 429 17.87 1.39 16.73
N ASN A 430 17.69 1.02 17.99
CA ASN A 430 17.02 -0.22 18.37
C ASN A 430 15.50 -0.12 18.17
N THR A 431 14.87 -1.22 17.81
CA THR A 431 13.41 -1.31 17.67
C THR A 431 12.76 -1.95 18.89
N ILE A 432 11.55 -1.50 19.23
CA ILE A 432 10.68 -2.11 20.23
C ILE A 432 9.32 -2.42 19.58
N THR A 433 8.75 -3.58 19.92
CA THR A 433 7.45 -3.99 19.39
C THR A 433 6.33 -3.04 19.81
N TRP A 434 5.28 -2.91 19.02
CA TRP A 434 4.13 -2.05 19.36
C TRP A 434 3.58 -2.33 20.77
N LYS A 435 3.45 -3.62 21.11
CA LYS A 435 3.02 -4.06 22.44
C LYS A 435 3.98 -3.59 23.53
N GLY A 436 5.29 -3.79 23.34
CA GLY A 436 6.31 -3.35 24.29
C GLY A 436 6.33 -1.82 24.46
N PHE A 437 6.09 -1.07 23.39
CA PHE A 437 5.94 0.39 23.42
C PHE A 437 4.71 0.85 24.22
N LEU A 438 3.57 0.17 24.10
CA LEU A 438 2.38 0.51 24.87
C LEU A 438 2.50 0.15 26.35
N GLU A 439 3.22 -0.93 26.68
CA GLU A 439 3.50 -1.34 28.05
C GLU A 439 4.51 -0.40 28.74
N SER A 440 5.47 0.15 27.99
CA SER A 440 6.43 1.14 28.52
C SER A 440 5.83 2.52 28.76
N ARG A 441 4.76 2.89 28.03
CA ARG A 441 4.03 4.17 28.15
C ARG A 441 3.41 4.48 29.51
N GLY A 442 3.38 3.52 30.43
CA GLY A 442 3.03 3.78 31.85
C GLY A 442 4.01 4.71 32.58
N ARG A 443 5.11 5.12 31.93
CA ARG A 443 6.12 6.06 32.44
C ARG A 443 6.18 7.29 31.52
N SER A 444 5.96 8.48 32.07
CA SER A 444 5.49 9.69 31.39
C SER A 444 6.46 10.44 30.45
N GLU A 445 7.52 9.85 29.90
CA GLU A 445 8.56 10.61 29.16
C GLU A 445 9.14 9.91 27.91
N LEU A 446 8.31 9.22 27.11
CA LEU A 446 8.83 8.43 25.97
C LEU A 446 8.94 9.16 24.62
N SER A 447 8.37 10.34 24.42
CA SER A 447 8.56 11.08 23.15
C SER A 447 10.01 11.57 22.97
N SER A 448 10.78 11.70 24.07
CA SER A 448 12.21 12.00 24.05
C SER A 448 13.09 10.79 23.75
N GLU A 449 12.58 9.56 23.80
CA GLU A 449 13.36 8.33 23.59
C GLU A 449 13.11 7.70 22.22
N THR A 450 11.98 7.98 21.56
CA THR A 450 11.66 7.50 20.21
C THR A 450 12.35 8.33 19.12
N SER A 451 12.72 7.69 18.01
CA SER A 451 13.13 8.38 16.78
C SER A 451 11.91 8.84 15.96
N PHE A 452 12.14 9.40 14.77
CA PHE A 452 11.07 9.75 13.82
C PHE A 452 10.70 8.59 12.88
N HIS A 453 11.34 7.42 13.01
CA HIS A 453 11.11 6.26 12.17
C HIS A 453 10.23 5.22 12.86
N ILE A 454 9.46 4.52 12.04
CA ILE A 454 8.69 3.33 12.41
C ILE A 454 9.01 2.24 11.41
N HIS A 455 9.00 0.99 11.84
CA HIS A 455 9.21 -0.18 10.99
C HIS A 455 7.86 -0.84 10.77
N LEU A 456 7.46 -1.00 9.51
CA LEU A 456 6.18 -1.57 9.11
C LEU A 456 6.41 -2.90 8.40
N SER A 457 5.77 -3.96 8.88
CA SER A 457 5.63 -5.20 8.10
C SER A 457 4.33 -5.11 7.32
N ALA A 458 4.40 -5.04 6.00
CA ALA A 458 3.24 -4.88 5.14
C ALA A 458 3.54 -5.41 3.72
N TRP A 459 2.48 -5.68 2.97
CA TRP A 459 2.61 -6.06 1.56
C TRP A 459 3.07 -4.84 0.75
N VAL A 460 4.04 -5.00 -0.14
CA VAL A 460 4.53 -3.90 -0.99
C VAL A 460 4.44 -4.28 -2.46
N THR A 461 4.13 -3.31 -3.32
CA THR A 461 4.14 -3.50 -4.78
C THR A 461 4.71 -2.27 -5.49
N PRO A 462 5.40 -2.42 -6.63
CA PRO A 462 5.87 -1.26 -7.39
C PRO A 462 4.70 -0.40 -7.90
N LEU A 463 4.85 0.92 -7.81
CA LEU A 463 3.89 1.90 -8.32
C LEU A 463 4.50 2.69 -9.48
N LYS A 464 3.79 2.75 -10.61
CA LYS A 464 4.17 3.58 -11.76
C LYS A 464 3.35 4.86 -11.81
N VAL A 465 3.97 6.03 -11.74
CA VAL A 465 3.26 7.31 -11.91
C VAL A 465 2.87 7.48 -13.38
N VAL A 466 1.59 7.73 -13.66
CA VAL A 466 1.05 7.83 -15.04
C VAL A 466 0.54 9.21 -15.41
N ALA A 467 0.08 10.00 -14.45
CA ALA A 467 -0.33 11.38 -14.66
C ALA A 467 -0.26 12.17 -13.36
N SER A 468 -0.28 13.49 -13.47
CA SER A 468 -0.18 14.39 -12.35
C SER A 468 -0.96 15.66 -12.72
N ASN A 469 -2.06 15.91 -12.03
CA ASN A 469 -3.02 16.97 -12.36
C ASN A 469 -3.16 17.93 -11.18
N GLY A 470 -2.28 18.93 -11.06
CA GLY A 470 -2.38 20.04 -10.11
C GLY A 470 -2.40 19.64 -8.63
N ASP A 471 -3.51 19.11 -8.16
CA ASP A 471 -3.80 18.70 -6.78
C ASP A 471 -3.78 17.17 -6.59
N GLU A 472 -3.71 16.40 -7.67
CA GLU A 472 -3.70 14.94 -7.64
C GLU A 472 -2.52 14.32 -8.39
N ASP A 473 -1.96 13.25 -7.83
CA ASP A 473 -1.09 12.33 -8.55
C ASP A 473 -1.89 11.08 -8.92
N VAL A 474 -1.68 10.58 -10.14
CA VAL A 474 -2.31 9.35 -10.61
C VAL A 474 -1.22 8.31 -10.79
N GLY A 475 -1.28 7.27 -9.97
CA GLY A 475 -0.44 6.09 -10.08
C GLY A 475 -1.18 4.97 -10.78
N ARG A 476 -0.40 4.06 -11.34
CA ARG A 476 -0.83 2.77 -11.86
C ARG A 476 -0.11 1.71 -11.08
N MET A 477 -0.89 0.87 -10.42
CA MET A 477 -0.41 -0.34 -9.78
C MET A 477 -0.72 -1.50 -10.71
N ASP A 478 0.31 -2.18 -11.19
CA ASP A 478 0.13 -3.40 -11.96
C ASP A 478 -0.19 -4.54 -10.98
N LEU A 479 -1.35 -5.17 -11.18
CA LEU A 479 -1.77 -6.35 -10.46
C LEU A 479 -1.48 -7.61 -11.28
N PRO A 480 -1.47 -8.80 -10.64
CA PRO A 480 -1.63 -10.05 -11.35
C PRO A 480 -2.89 -10.02 -12.23
N LEU A 481 -2.95 -10.91 -13.19
CA LEU A 481 -4.09 -11.02 -14.11
C LEU A 481 -4.18 -9.84 -15.07
N GLY A 482 -3.09 -9.06 -15.16
CA GLY A 482 -2.98 -7.94 -16.05
C GLY A 482 -3.91 -6.80 -15.79
N ARG A 483 -4.53 -6.88 -14.63
CA ARG A 483 -5.32 -5.83 -14.08
C ARG A 483 -4.33 -4.76 -13.70
N TYR A 484 -4.77 -3.54 -13.84
CA TYR A 484 -4.06 -2.45 -13.24
C TYR A 484 -5.10 -1.64 -12.51
N MET A 485 -4.71 -1.11 -11.38
CA MET A 485 -5.53 -0.19 -10.64
C MET A 485 -4.96 1.18 -10.87
N HIS A 486 -5.82 2.10 -11.32
CA HIS A 486 -5.50 3.51 -11.22
C HIS A 486 -5.76 3.94 -9.79
N TRP A 487 -4.72 4.47 -9.20
CA TRP A 487 -4.76 5.10 -7.90
C TRP A 487 -4.72 6.59 -8.12
N ARG A 488 -5.63 7.27 -7.46
CA ARG A 488 -5.64 8.72 -7.38
C ARG A 488 -5.24 9.09 -5.96
N PHE A 489 -4.21 9.91 -5.86
CA PHE A 489 -3.69 10.43 -4.62
C PHE A 489 -4.01 11.91 -4.58
N THR A 490 -4.60 12.37 -3.49
CA THR A 490 -4.52 13.80 -3.20
C THR A 490 -3.09 14.10 -2.77
N ARG A 491 -2.46 15.08 -3.40
CA ARG A 491 -1.06 15.40 -3.12
C ARG A 491 -0.93 15.96 -1.71
N THR A 492 -0.14 15.27 -0.88
CA THR A 492 0.21 15.75 0.46
C THR A 492 1.40 16.71 0.43
N GLY A 493 2.24 16.67 -0.61
CA GLY A 493 3.40 17.55 -0.79
C GLY A 493 3.29 18.42 -2.05
N GLU A 494 3.90 19.62 -2.04
CA GLU A 494 3.95 20.52 -3.21
C GLU A 494 4.61 19.89 -4.45
N SER A 495 5.64 19.06 -4.24
CA SER A 495 6.32 18.35 -5.32
C SER A 495 5.49 17.17 -5.83
N ALA A 496 5.17 17.19 -7.13
CA ALA A 496 4.58 16.04 -7.82
C ALA A 496 5.53 14.83 -7.79
N LEU A 497 4.97 13.61 -7.71
CA LEU A 497 5.77 12.40 -7.90
C LEU A 497 6.37 12.38 -9.33
N GLN A 498 7.68 12.21 -9.41
CA GLN A 498 8.43 12.18 -10.66
C GLN A 498 8.31 10.81 -11.35
N SER A 499 8.03 10.76 -12.66
CA SER A 499 7.78 9.50 -13.38
C SER A 499 8.98 8.57 -13.54
N ASP A 500 10.19 9.08 -13.35
CA ASP A 500 11.47 8.38 -13.47
C ASP A 500 11.98 7.81 -12.13
N LYS A 501 11.36 8.17 -11.01
CA LYS A 501 11.67 7.58 -9.70
C LYS A 501 10.88 6.30 -9.45
N SER A 502 11.48 5.39 -8.69
CA SER A 502 10.85 4.13 -8.27
C SER A 502 10.10 4.35 -6.96
N TYR A 503 8.80 4.05 -6.96
CA TYR A 503 7.99 4.14 -5.76
C TYR A 503 7.40 2.79 -5.40
N TYR A 504 7.25 2.56 -4.10
CA TYR A 504 6.53 1.40 -3.57
C TYR A 504 5.20 1.81 -2.97
N ALA A 505 4.19 1.05 -3.34
CA ALA A 505 2.87 1.03 -2.76
C ALA A 505 2.85 0.09 -1.56
N VAL A 506 2.71 0.60 -0.33
CA VAL A 506 2.53 -0.23 0.88
C VAL A 506 1.05 -0.49 1.16
N TRP A 507 0.65 -1.76 1.21
CA TRP A 507 -0.71 -2.21 1.43
C TRP A 507 -0.89 -2.66 2.88
N LEU A 508 -1.71 -1.91 3.63
CA LEU A 508 -1.96 -2.15 5.06
C LEU A 508 -3.25 -2.95 5.33
N THR A 509 -4.00 -3.36 4.30
CA THR A 509 -5.30 -4.07 4.43
C THR A 509 -5.21 -5.56 4.02
N LEU A 510 -6.04 -6.42 4.65
CA LEU A 510 -5.99 -7.88 4.61
C LEU A 510 -5.98 -8.49 3.21
N GLY A 511 -5.11 -9.50 3.06
CA GLY A 511 -5.00 -10.40 1.94
C GLY A 511 -6.25 -11.25 1.68
N GLY A 512 -6.53 -11.44 0.38
CA GLY A 512 -7.52 -12.39 -0.11
C GLY A 512 -8.17 -11.95 -1.43
N GLU A 513 -8.35 -12.89 -2.35
CA GLU A 513 -9.09 -12.72 -3.62
C GLU A 513 -10.56 -12.25 -3.44
N SER A 514 -11.07 -12.25 -2.22
CA SER A 514 -12.47 -11.93 -1.87
C SER A 514 -12.87 -10.49 -2.22
N TRP A 515 -11.93 -9.54 -2.18
CA TRP A 515 -12.23 -8.14 -2.49
C TRP A 515 -12.42 -7.89 -3.99
N ILE A 516 -11.82 -8.73 -4.85
CA ILE A 516 -11.93 -8.62 -6.31
C ILE A 516 -13.32 -9.04 -6.82
N LYS A 517 -14.12 -9.72 -5.99
CA LYS A 517 -15.44 -10.23 -6.38
C LYS A 517 -16.58 -9.21 -6.21
N ASN A 518 -16.39 -8.17 -5.40
CA ASN A 518 -17.45 -7.18 -5.13
C ASN A 518 -17.25 -5.93 -5.98
N LYS A 519 -17.88 -5.87 -7.16
CA LYS A 519 -17.76 -4.76 -8.12
C LYS A 519 -18.28 -3.41 -7.59
N ASP A 520 -19.06 -3.41 -6.51
CA ASP A 520 -19.80 -2.23 -6.06
C ASP A 520 -19.33 -1.66 -4.71
N LYS A 521 -18.30 -2.22 -4.07
CA LYS A 521 -17.78 -1.69 -2.79
C LYS A 521 -16.46 -0.95 -2.98
N ARG A 522 -16.53 0.38 -2.91
CA ARG A 522 -15.41 1.33 -2.93
C ARG A 522 -14.65 1.31 -1.59
N GLY A 523 -14.04 0.19 -1.24
CA GLY A 523 -13.14 0.13 -0.09
C GLY A 523 -11.76 0.76 -0.39
N PRO A 524 -11.18 1.55 0.53
CA PRO A 524 -9.86 2.16 0.39
C PRO A 524 -8.75 1.11 0.57
N GLY A 525 -7.87 0.99 -0.44
CA GLY A 525 -6.53 0.49 -0.20
C GLY A 525 -5.69 1.65 0.30
N ILE A 526 -4.96 1.49 1.39
CA ILE A 526 -4.05 2.53 1.88
C ILE A 526 -2.74 2.42 1.09
N LEU A 527 -2.18 3.56 0.67
CA LEU A 527 -0.82 3.63 0.14
C LEU A 527 0.04 4.54 0.98
N VAL A 528 1.14 3.99 1.45
CA VAL A 528 2.32 4.78 1.77
C VAL A 528 3.23 4.75 0.55
N VAL A 529 3.63 5.92 0.05
CA VAL A 529 4.60 6.04 -1.05
C VAL A 529 5.99 6.27 -0.43
N MET A 530 6.89 5.32 -0.64
CA MET A 530 8.28 5.40 -0.19
C MET A 530 9.19 5.77 -1.36
N ASP A 531 10.10 6.74 -1.16
CA ASP A 531 11.25 6.95 -2.04
C ASP A 531 12.41 6.08 -1.56
N THR A 532 13.17 5.54 -2.50
CA THR A 532 14.32 4.67 -2.28
C THR A 532 15.60 5.35 -2.75
N GLU A 533 15.91 6.52 -2.20
CA GLU A 533 17.27 7.07 -2.28
C GLU A 533 18.12 6.48 -1.14
N ASP A 534 19.39 6.14 -1.43
CA ASP A 534 20.41 5.71 -0.47
C ASP A 534 20.16 4.42 0.34
N GLY A 535 19.26 3.53 -0.12
CA GLY A 535 19.01 2.24 0.51
C GLY A 535 18.25 2.33 1.85
N ARG A 536 17.72 3.50 2.18
CA ARG A 536 16.75 3.70 3.27
C ARG A 536 15.40 4.06 2.66
N ASN A 537 14.40 3.19 2.86
CA ASN A 537 13.04 3.46 2.40
C ASN A 537 12.44 4.56 3.27
N THR A 538 12.49 5.81 2.80
CA THR A 538 11.92 6.93 3.55
C THR A 538 10.52 7.23 3.06
N MET A 539 9.60 7.38 4.02
CA MET A 539 8.20 7.69 3.70
C MET A 539 8.09 9.14 3.23
N GLU A 540 7.76 9.32 1.95
CA GLU A 540 7.70 10.61 1.27
C GLU A 540 6.28 11.19 1.16
N ARG A 541 5.25 10.34 1.02
CA ARG A 541 3.85 10.77 0.95
C ARG A 541 2.95 9.83 1.76
N VAL A 542 1.99 10.42 2.46
CA VAL A 542 0.89 9.74 3.16
C VAL A 542 -0.40 10.15 2.46
N GLY A 543 -1.22 9.20 2.02
CA GLY A 543 -2.49 9.54 1.39
C GLY A 543 -3.50 8.41 1.39
N LEU A 544 -4.77 8.78 1.45
CA LEU A 544 -5.88 7.90 1.14
C LEU A 544 -6.01 7.80 -0.37
N ALA A 545 -6.09 6.57 -0.87
CA ALA A 545 -6.38 6.36 -2.26
C ALA A 545 -7.80 5.86 -2.42
N GLN A 546 -8.50 6.49 -3.35
CA GLN A 546 -9.72 5.94 -3.88
C GLN A 546 -9.37 5.09 -5.10
N LEU A 547 -9.88 3.85 -5.15
CA LEU A 547 -10.01 3.18 -6.43
C LEU A 547 -10.87 4.07 -7.31
N GLY A 548 -10.27 4.69 -8.33
CA GLY A 548 -11.07 5.16 -9.44
C GLY A 548 -11.71 3.94 -10.07
N SER A 549 -13.04 3.89 -10.14
CA SER A 549 -13.76 2.99 -11.04
C SER A 549 -13.56 3.44 -12.50
N GLN A 550 -12.31 3.52 -12.90
CA GLN A 550 -11.88 3.02 -14.18
C GLN A 550 -10.93 1.86 -13.88
N LEU A 551 -11.50 0.76 -13.37
CA LEU A 551 -11.40 -0.45 -14.19
C LEU A 551 -11.86 0.01 -15.58
N LYS A 552 -10.94 0.54 -16.38
CA LYS A 552 -11.05 0.35 -17.80
C LYS A 552 -10.97 -1.17 -17.91
N ILE A 553 -12.15 -1.80 -17.79
CA ILE A 553 -12.64 -2.68 -18.84
C ILE A 553 -12.61 -1.79 -20.09
N GLY A 554 -11.40 -1.42 -20.54
CA GLY A 554 -11.23 -1.16 -21.94
C GLY A 554 -11.74 -2.44 -22.55
N ASP A 555 -12.63 -2.31 -23.53
CA ASP A 555 -12.96 -3.41 -24.41
C ASP A 555 -11.65 -4.12 -24.78
N GLN A 556 -11.37 -5.19 -24.06
CA GLN A 556 -10.31 -6.12 -24.31
C GLN A 556 -10.90 -7.43 -23.89
N ALA A 557 -11.32 -8.17 -24.91
CA ALA A 557 -11.06 -9.59 -25.02
C ALA A 557 -10.38 -10.14 -23.75
N ARG A 558 -11.13 -10.94 -22.99
CA ARG A 558 -10.65 -11.80 -21.88
C ARG A 558 -9.12 -11.94 -21.92
N ARG A 559 -8.40 -11.29 -20.99
CA ARG A 559 -6.95 -11.36 -20.93
C ARG A 559 -6.56 -12.82 -20.80
N ARG A 560 -5.94 -13.37 -21.85
CA ARG A 560 -5.78 -14.80 -21.97
C ARG A 560 -4.79 -15.29 -20.93
N ARG A 561 -5.16 -16.29 -20.13
CA ARG A 561 -4.28 -16.93 -19.16
C ARG A 561 -3.98 -18.35 -19.61
N TYR A 562 -2.75 -18.78 -19.41
CA TYR A 562 -2.33 -20.14 -19.72
C TYR A 562 -1.56 -20.73 -18.54
N VAL A 563 -1.82 -22.01 -18.27
CA VAL A 563 -1.13 -22.74 -17.21
C VAL A 563 -0.27 -23.81 -17.85
N ILE A 564 1.00 -23.89 -17.48
CA ILE A 564 1.93 -24.91 -17.94
C ILE A 564 2.25 -25.83 -16.77
N LEU A 565 1.81 -27.08 -16.84
CA LEU A 565 2.07 -28.10 -15.84
C LEU A 565 3.38 -28.84 -16.17
N GLY A 566 4.45 -28.50 -15.48
CA GLY A 566 5.79 -29.09 -15.61
C GLY A 566 6.86 -28.06 -16.00
N ALA A 567 8.01 -28.08 -15.31
CA ALA A 567 9.13 -27.15 -15.53
C ALA A 567 10.39 -27.85 -16.07
N GLY A 568 10.21 -28.94 -16.83
CA GLY A 568 11.29 -29.53 -17.63
C GLY A 568 11.55 -28.76 -18.92
N VAL A 569 12.48 -29.25 -19.73
CA VAL A 569 12.87 -28.58 -20.99
C VAL A 569 11.66 -28.30 -21.89
N VAL A 570 10.72 -29.26 -21.99
CA VAL A 570 9.50 -29.13 -22.79
C VAL A 570 8.58 -28.05 -22.21
N GLY A 571 8.35 -28.06 -20.89
CA GLY A 571 7.47 -27.10 -20.23
C GLY A 571 8.00 -25.67 -20.28
N LEU A 572 9.29 -25.46 -19.97
CA LEU A 572 9.91 -24.15 -20.01
C LEU A 572 10.05 -23.60 -21.44
N SER A 573 10.40 -24.44 -22.43
CA SER A 573 10.39 -24.03 -23.84
C SER A 573 8.98 -23.65 -24.29
N THR A 574 7.95 -24.39 -23.87
CA THR A 574 6.53 -24.08 -24.16
C THR A 574 6.11 -22.75 -23.55
N ALA A 575 6.44 -22.51 -22.27
CA ALA A 575 6.09 -21.27 -21.57
C ALA A 575 6.75 -20.04 -22.22
N LEU A 576 8.03 -20.14 -22.60
CA LEU A 576 8.75 -19.07 -23.27
C LEU A 576 8.26 -18.82 -24.69
N GLU A 577 7.99 -19.88 -25.46
CA GLU A 577 7.46 -19.73 -26.83
C GLU A 577 6.06 -19.10 -26.80
N LEU A 578 5.20 -19.54 -25.89
CA LEU A 578 3.89 -18.95 -25.67
C LEU A 578 4.00 -17.46 -25.35
N LYS A 579 4.83 -17.09 -24.38
CA LYS A 579 5.01 -15.69 -23.98
C LYS A 579 5.58 -14.85 -25.12
N ARG A 580 6.51 -15.39 -25.91
CA ARG A 580 7.06 -14.73 -27.10
C ARG A 580 5.98 -14.44 -28.14
N ARG A 581 5.13 -15.42 -28.45
CA ARG A 581 4.05 -15.30 -29.45
C ARG A 581 2.99 -14.29 -29.01
N LEU A 582 2.58 -14.36 -27.74
CA LEU A 582 1.59 -13.43 -27.17
C LEU A 582 2.11 -12.00 -27.12
N SER A 583 3.36 -11.80 -26.69
CA SER A 583 4.00 -10.48 -26.70
C SER A 583 4.14 -9.91 -28.12
N ALA A 584 4.52 -10.74 -29.10
CA ALA A 584 4.62 -10.32 -30.50
C ALA A 584 3.26 -9.96 -31.12
N ALA A 585 2.18 -10.61 -30.68
CA ALA A 585 0.81 -10.29 -31.07
C ALA A 585 0.25 -9.05 -30.35
N GLY A 586 0.99 -8.45 -29.42
CA GLY A 586 0.49 -7.37 -28.56
C GLY A 586 -0.63 -7.82 -27.61
N GLU A 587 -0.82 -9.13 -27.43
CA GLU A 587 -1.84 -9.69 -26.56
C GLU A 587 -1.37 -9.60 -25.10
N ALA A 588 -2.14 -8.85 -24.32
CA ALA A 588 -2.05 -8.90 -22.87
C ALA A 588 -2.41 -10.33 -22.44
N ALA A 589 -1.43 -11.12 -22.00
CA ALA A 589 -1.65 -12.50 -21.62
C ALA A 589 -0.66 -12.97 -20.55
N GLU A 590 -1.08 -13.97 -19.81
CA GLU A 590 -0.39 -14.47 -18.63
C GLU A 590 -0.06 -15.94 -18.74
N ALA A 591 1.09 -16.30 -18.19
CA ALA A 591 1.55 -17.66 -18.15
C ALA A 591 1.98 -17.97 -16.71
N VAL A 592 1.50 -19.10 -16.20
CA VAL A 592 1.89 -19.64 -14.90
C VAL A 592 2.48 -21.03 -15.13
N VAL A 593 3.70 -21.26 -14.66
CA VAL A 593 4.31 -22.59 -14.65
C VAL A 593 4.07 -23.21 -13.28
N VAL A 594 3.31 -24.31 -13.25
CA VAL A 594 3.06 -25.10 -12.06
C VAL A 594 3.89 -26.38 -12.16
N ALA A 595 4.76 -26.67 -11.19
CA ALA A 595 5.57 -27.88 -11.25
C ALA A 595 5.99 -28.42 -9.87
N LYS A 596 6.13 -29.75 -9.78
CA LYS A 596 6.71 -30.42 -8.59
C LYS A 596 8.21 -30.13 -8.46
N HIS A 597 8.92 -30.15 -9.59
CA HIS A 597 10.36 -29.95 -9.70
C HIS A 597 10.69 -28.80 -10.65
N PHE A 598 11.67 -27.98 -10.28
CA PHE A 598 12.20 -26.87 -11.06
C PHE A 598 13.69 -27.06 -11.36
N PRO A 599 14.28 -26.29 -12.30
CA PRO A 599 15.72 -26.29 -12.53
C PRO A 599 16.52 -26.07 -11.23
N GLY A 600 17.49 -26.95 -10.98
CA GLY A 600 18.20 -27.07 -9.70
C GLY A 600 17.83 -28.36 -8.94
N ASP A 601 16.59 -28.83 -9.07
CA ASP A 601 16.16 -30.09 -8.46
C ASP A 601 16.67 -31.30 -9.23
N ARG A 602 16.80 -32.43 -8.52
CA ARG A 602 17.15 -33.73 -9.10
C ARG A 602 16.16 -34.80 -8.62
N SER A 603 15.50 -35.47 -9.56
CA SER A 603 14.67 -36.64 -9.31
C SER A 603 14.79 -37.59 -10.50
N ALA A 604 15.31 -38.80 -10.27
CA ALA A 604 15.48 -39.80 -11.33
C ALA A 604 14.15 -40.26 -11.92
N ARG A 605 13.12 -40.37 -11.07
CA ARG A 605 11.79 -40.88 -11.44
C ARG A 605 10.88 -39.82 -12.05
N ASP A 606 10.85 -38.65 -11.43
CA ASP A 606 9.80 -37.65 -11.71
C ASP A 606 10.31 -36.48 -12.55
N TYR A 607 11.62 -36.38 -12.81
CA TYR A 607 12.21 -35.23 -13.49
C TYR A 607 13.38 -35.61 -14.41
N CYS A 608 13.07 -35.95 -15.67
CA CYS A 608 14.06 -36.46 -16.63
C CYS A 608 15.08 -35.40 -17.12
N SER A 609 14.68 -34.13 -17.25
CA SER A 609 15.47 -33.12 -17.99
C SER A 609 16.91 -32.95 -17.48
N PRO A 610 17.19 -32.86 -16.16
CA PRO A 610 18.57 -32.69 -15.66
C PRO A 610 19.54 -33.81 -16.07
N TRP A 611 19.03 -35.03 -16.29
CA TRP A 611 19.83 -36.24 -16.55
C TRP A 611 20.25 -36.43 -18.01
N ALA A 612 19.70 -35.62 -18.93
CA ALA A 612 19.98 -35.77 -20.35
C ALA A 612 21.44 -35.42 -20.71
N GLY A 613 21.90 -35.90 -21.86
CA GLY A 613 23.25 -35.65 -22.39
C GLY A 613 23.62 -34.16 -22.48
N ALA A 614 22.86 -33.28 -23.12
CA ALA A 614 21.99 -33.50 -24.26
C ALA A 614 22.69 -32.97 -25.53
N ASN A 615 22.17 -33.32 -26.70
CA ASN A 615 22.64 -32.81 -27.97
C ASN A 615 21.45 -32.58 -28.91
N TRP A 616 21.73 -32.11 -30.12
CA TRP A 616 20.80 -32.22 -31.23
C TRP A 616 21.28 -33.29 -32.22
N PHE A 617 20.62 -34.44 -32.25
CA PHE A 617 20.91 -35.47 -33.24
C PHE A 617 19.62 -36.24 -33.52
N SER A 618 18.94 -35.89 -34.61
CA SER A 618 17.56 -36.32 -34.85
C SER A 618 17.39 -37.84 -34.78
N VAL A 619 16.28 -38.29 -34.21
CA VAL A 619 15.83 -39.70 -34.24
C VAL A 619 14.57 -39.85 -35.09
N ALA A 620 14.08 -38.74 -35.65
CA ALA A 620 12.88 -38.69 -36.46
C ALA A 620 13.16 -39.28 -37.85
N THR A 621 12.25 -40.13 -38.29
CA THR A 621 12.21 -40.74 -39.63
C THR A 621 10.79 -40.79 -40.17
N ASP A 622 9.85 -40.08 -39.51
CA ASP A 622 8.43 -40.15 -39.77
C ASP A 622 8.01 -39.39 -41.04
N SER A 623 8.95 -38.67 -41.69
CA SER A 623 8.65 -37.75 -42.82
C SER A 623 7.56 -36.74 -42.45
N GLY A 624 7.43 -36.46 -41.16
CA GLY A 624 6.23 -35.93 -40.55
C GLY A 624 6.53 -34.84 -39.53
N ASP A 625 5.76 -34.83 -38.46
CA ASP A 625 5.85 -33.81 -37.43
C ASP A 625 7.16 -33.86 -36.66
N GLN A 626 7.71 -35.04 -36.37
CA GLN A 626 8.94 -35.13 -35.58
C GLN A 626 10.13 -34.55 -36.32
N GLU A 627 10.26 -34.80 -37.63
CA GLU A 627 11.27 -34.16 -38.46
C GLU A 627 11.11 -32.63 -38.46
N ARG A 628 9.87 -32.12 -38.58
CA ARG A 628 9.60 -30.67 -38.51
C ARG A 628 9.98 -30.06 -37.16
N TRP A 629 9.63 -30.73 -36.05
CA TRP A 629 9.92 -30.23 -34.71
C TRP A 629 11.43 -30.21 -34.42
N ASP A 630 12.14 -31.25 -34.85
CA ASP A 630 13.59 -31.33 -34.75
C ASP A 630 14.24 -30.23 -35.59
N ALA A 631 13.75 -29.97 -36.80
CA ALA A 631 14.27 -28.94 -37.70
C ALA A 631 14.16 -27.54 -37.09
N GLU A 632 13.01 -27.20 -36.49
CA GLU A 632 12.88 -25.89 -35.86
C GLU A 632 13.78 -25.75 -34.64
N THR A 633 13.87 -26.81 -33.84
CA THR A 633 14.74 -26.80 -32.66
C THR A 633 16.21 -26.64 -33.04
N TYR A 634 16.66 -27.25 -34.15
CA TYR A 634 18.01 -27.03 -34.70
C TYR A 634 18.27 -25.55 -34.97
N ARG A 635 17.35 -24.88 -35.68
CA ARG A 635 17.47 -23.45 -36.01
C ARG A 635 17.45 -22.59 -34.74
N ARG A 636 16.70 -22.98 -33.72
CA ARG A 636 16.67 -22.27 -32.44
C ARG A 636 17.99 -22.43 -31.68
N PHE A 637 18.56 -23.63 -31.64
CA PHE A 637 19.87 -23.87 -31.03
C PHE A 637 21.00 -23.19 -31.80
N ALA A 638 20.94 -23.09 -33.13
CA ALA A 638 21.85 -22.28 -33.93
C ALA A 638 21.89 -20.83 -33.42
N ARG A 639 20.72 -20.18 -33.31
CA ARG A 639 20.61 -18.80 -32.81
C ARG A 639 21.14 -18.65 -31.38
N LEU A 640 20.90 -19.63 -30.50
CA LEU A 640 21.37 -19.59 -29.11
C LEU A 640 22.89 -19.79 -29.03
N ALA A 641 23.44 -20.74 -29.78
CA ALA A 641 24.88 -21.00 -29.81
C ALA A 641 25.67 -19.80 -30.36
N ASP A 642 25.10 -19.08 -31.33
CA ASP A 642 25.77 -17.96 -31.98
C ASP A 642 25.63 -16.64 -31.20
N GLY A 643 24.58 -16.48 -30.38
CA GLY A 643 24.23 -15.21 -29.75
C GLY A 643 24.09 -15.18 -28.23
N VAL A 644 24.02 -16.34 -27.54
CA VAL A 644 23.69 -16.41 -26.10
C VAL A 644 24.58 -17.46 -25.39
N PRO A 645 25.87 -17.15 -25.14
CA PRO A 645 26.82 -18.10 -24.54
C PRO A 645 26.37 -18.67 -23.19
N GLU A 646 25.70 -17.86 -22.38
CA GLU A 646 25.19 -18.22 -21.05
C GLU A 646 24.08 -19.27 -21.07
N ALA A 647 23.42 -19.49 -22.23
CA ALA A 647 22.46 -20.58 -22.38
C ALA A 647 23.14 -21.96 -22.30
N GLY A 648 24.46 -22.04 -22.48
CA GLY A 648 25.18 -23.31 -22.41
C GLY A 648 24.90 -24.26 -23.58
N VAL A 649 24.44 -23.72 -24.72
CA VAL A 649 24.31 -24.42 -26.01
C VAL A 649 25.50 -24.01 -26.87
N ARG A 650 26.24 -24.98 -27.43
CA ARG A 650 27.39 -24.71 -28.30
C ARG A 650 27.38 -25.60 -29.52
N ARG A 651 27.78 -25.03 -30.67
CA ARG A 651 28.04 -25.81 -31.89
C ARG A 651 29.16 -26.81 -31.64
N MET A 652 28.94 -28.04 -32.06
CA MET A 652 29.94 -29.10 -32.01
C MET A 652 29.54 -30.21 -32.96
N ASP A 653 30.47 -30.67 -33.79
CA ASP A 653 30.24 -31.79 -34.68
C ASP A 653 30.00 -33.07 -33.90
N ILE A 654 29.14 -33.95 -34.44
CA ILE A 654 28.98 -35.32 -33.97
C ILE A 654 29.47 -36.31 -35.02
N ARG A 655 30.40 -37.19 -34.62
CA ARG A 655 30.80 -38.38 -35.38
C ARG A 655 29.87 -39.52 -34.99
N ALA A 656 29.03 -39.95 -35.93
CA ALA A 656 28.06 -41.01 -35.72
C ALA A 656 28.44 -42.26 -36.53
N PHE A 657 28.41 -43.42 -35.87
CA PHE A 657 28.73 -44.72 -36.44
C PHE A 657 27.58 -45.70 -36.23
N PHE A 658 27.34 -46.55 -37.21
CA PHE A 658 26.28 -47.56 -37.16
C PHE A 658 26.80 -48.94 -37.52
N ASP A 659 26.41 -49.96 -36.75
CA ASP A 659 26.85 -51.35 -36.97
C ASP A 659 25.96 -52.12 -37.95
N ARG A 660 24.97 -51.45 -38.56
CA ARG A 660 24.09 -52.01 -39.58
C ARG A 660 24.17 -51.17 -40.85
N PRO A 661 23.86 -51.75 -42.02
CA PRO A 661 23.74 -51.00 -43.27
C PRO A 661 22.76 -49.83 -43.13
N ARG A 662 22.97 -48.79 -43.95
CA ARG A 662 22.24 -47.52 -43.86
C ARG A 662 20.72 -47.68 -43.88
N GLU A 663 20.23 -48.57 -44.73
CA GLU A 663 18.83 -48.95 -44.90
C GLU A 663 18.22 -49.60 -43.65
N ASP A 664 19.01 -50.35 -42.87
CA ASP A 664 18.56 -51.08 -41.68
C ASP A 664 18.85 -50.35 -40.37
N ALA A 665 19.71 -49.32 -40.41
CA ALA A 665 20.12 -48.55 -39.25
C ALA A 665 19.01 -47.62 -38.72
N GLY A 666 17.88 -47.47 -39.42
CA GLY A 666 16.76 -46.63 -38.99
C GLY A 666 17.09 -45.14 -38.96
N VAL A 667 17.99 -44.70 -39.84
CA VAL A 667 18.41 -43.28 -39.99
C VAL A 667 17.81 -42.60 -41.22
N VAL A 668 17.23 -43.40 -42.13
CA VAL A 668 16.61 -42.93 -43.35
C VAL A 668 15.10 -42.83 -43.18
N SER A 669 14.52 -41.75 -43.68
CA SER A 669 13.08 -41.54 -43.69
C SER A 669 12.45 -42.39 -44.80
N PRO A 670 11.49 -43.30 -44.51
CA PRO A 670 10.97 -44.23 -45.50
C PRO A 670 10.38 -43.57 -46.75
N ALA A 671 9.80 -42.37 -46.62
CA ALA A 671 9.20 -41.67 -47.77
C ALA A 671 10.23 -41.12 -48.76
N THR A 672 11.43 -40.75 -48.28
CA THR A 672 12.46 -40.10 -49.12
C THR A 672 13.67 -40.99 -49.40
N GLY A 673 13.87 -42.05 -48.60
CA GLY A 673 15.06 -42.90 -48.64
C GLY A 673 16.34 -42.18 -48.21
N ARG A 674 16.23 -40.96 -47.66
CA ARG A 674 17.37 -40.10 -47.30
C ARG A 674 17.39 -39.84 -45.81
N ILE A 675 18.56 -39.42 -45.31
CA ILE A 675 18.66 -38.86 -43.97
C ILE A 675 18.16 -37.42 -44.10
N TRP A 676 16.98 -37.13 -43.55
CA TRP A 676 16.23 -35.91 -43.88
C TRP A 676 16.96 -34.62 -43.48
N TYR A 677 17.78 -34.65 -42.43
CA TYR A 677 18.48 -33.47 -41.90
C TYR A 677 19.82 -33.19 -42.60
N ASP A 678 20.16 -33.91 -43.67
CA ASP A 678 21.43 -33.77 -44.39
C ASP A 678 21.72 -32.32 -44.80
N GLU A 679 20.78 -31.71 -45.55
CA GLU A 679 20.90 -30.31 -45.98
C GLU A 679 20.78 -29.34 -44.79
N LEU A 680 19.94 -29.65 -43.79
CA LEU A 680 19.70 -28.79 -42.62
C LEU A 680 20.98 -28.55 -41.82
N VAL A 681 21.83 -29.58 -41.68
CA VAL A 681 23.09 -29.49 -40.92
C VAL A 681 24.28 -28.99 -41.75
N GLY A 682 24.04 -28.58 -43.00
CA GLY A 682 25.08 -28.11 -43.92
C GLY A 682 25.81 -29.23 -44.67
N GLY A 683 25.19 -30.41 -44.78
CA GLY A 683 25.74 -31.59 -45.45
C GLY A 683 26.41 -32.57 -44.49
N LEU A 684 26.00 -33.84 -44.55
CA LEU A 684 26.64 -34.96 -43.86
C LEU A 684 27.93 -35.32 -44.57
N ARG A 685 29.03 -35.32 -43.81
CA ARG A 685 30.34 -35.71 -44.33
C ARG A 685 30.54 -37.20 -44.07
N PRO A 686 30.62 -38.06 -45.09
CA PRO A 686 30.88 -39.48 -44.88
C PRO A 686 32.25 -39.69 -44.25
N ILE A 687 32.36 -40.64 -43.32
CA ILE A 687 33.63 -41.04 -42.73
C ILE A 687 34.24 -42.12 -43.63
N PRO A 688 35.51 -41.98 -44.07
CA PRO A 688 36.16 -42.98 -44.92
C PRO A 688 36.24 -44.37 -44.24
N PRO A 689 36.20 -45.48 -44.99
CA PRO A 689 36.21 -46.83 -44.41
C PRO A 689 37.37 -47.11 -43.44
N GLY A 690 38.55 -46.50 -43.64
CA GLY A 690 39.71 -46.66 -42.75
C GLY A 690 39.62 -45.88 -41.42
N GLU A 691 38.62 -45.01 -41.26
CA GLU A 691 38.35 -44.25 -40.02
C GLU A 691 37.07 -44.72 -39.31
N VAL A 692 36.34 -45.67 -39.90
CA VAL A 692 35.18 -46.29 -39.28
C VAL A 692 35.68 -47.35 -38.29
N PRO A 693 35.27 -47.32 -37.00
CA PRO A 693 35.69 -48.31 -36.03
C PRO A 693 35.33 -49.74 -36.43
N ASP A 694 36.16 -50.71 -36.03
CA ASP A 694 35.91 -52.12 -36.28
C ASP A 694 34.50 -52.54 -35.83
N GLY A 695 33.78 -53.22 -36.72
CA GLY A 695 32.40 -53.66 -36.53
C GLY A 695 31.31 -52.64 -36.87
N ALA A 696 31.66 -51.39 -37.21
CA ALA A 696 30.70 -50.44 -37.77
C ALA A 696 30.66 -50.55 -39.32
N GLU A 697 29.47 -50.51 -39.89
CA GLU A 697 29.22 -50.63 -41.34
C GLU A 697 29.42 -49.29 -42.05
N PHE A 698 29.01 -48.18 -41.41
CA PHE A 698 29.22 -46.84 -41.95
C PHE A 698 29.26 -45.79 -40.83
N GLY A 699 29.74 -44.59 -41.19
CA GLY A 699 29.67 -43.44 -40.32
C GLY A 699 29.66 -42.12 -41.08
N PHE A 700 29.22 -41.06 -40.40
CA PHE A 700 29.23 -39.70 -40.93
C PHE A 700 29.47 -38.68 -39.82
N VAL A 701 29.91 -37.48 -40.22
CA VAL A 701 30.01 -36.31 -39.36
C VAL A 701 28.84 -35.37 -39.68
N ALA A 702 28.10 -34.97 -38.64
CA ALA A 702 27.02 -34.00 -38.75
C ALA A 702 27.30 -32.76 -37.92
N GLY A 703 26.96 -31.58 -38.45
CA GLY A 703 26.91 -30.35 -37.66
C GLY A 703 25.83 -30.46 -36.59
N SER A 704 26.20 -30.22 -35.32
CA SER A 704 25.30 -30.45 -34.18
C SER A 704 25.58 -29.44 -33.06
N PHE A 705 24.93 -29.64 -31.91
CA PHE A 705 25.08 -28.85 -30.71
C PHE A 705 25.27 -29.75 -29.48
N VAL A 706 26.19 -29.37 -28.60
CA VAL A 706 26.28 -29.92 -27.25
C VAL A 706 25.60 -28.96 -26.27
N ILE A 707 24.79 -29.52 -25.36
CA ILE A 707 23.96 -28.75 -24.43
C ILE A 707 24.37 -29.10 -23.00
N ASN A 708 24.83 -28.09 -22.25
CA ASN A 708 24.98 -28.22 -20.81
C ASN A 708 23.61 -28.08 -20.15
N THR A 709 22.99 -29.22 -19.82
CA THR A 709 21.60 -29.25 -19.32
C THR A 709 21.38 -28.42 -18.06
N GLN A 710 22.39 -28.34 -17.18
CA GLN A 710 22.29 -27.58 -15.92
C GLN A 710 22.24 -26.08 -16.19
N ALA A 711 23.14 -25.59 -17.06
CA ALA A 711 23.14 -24.19 -17.48
C ALA A 711 21.89 -23.85 -18.29
N TYR A 712 21.50 -24.72 -19.22
CA TYR A 712 20.39 -24.46 -20.12
C TYR A 712 19.04 -24.41 -19.40
N LEU A 713 18.78 -25.32 -18.46
CA LEU A 713 17.54 -25.30 -17.68
C LEU A 713 17.48 -24.10 -16.74
N ALA A 714 18.60 -23.73 -16.10
CA ALA A 714 18.67 -22.54 -15.27
C ALA A 714 18.47 -21.25 -16.09
N TRP A 715 19.03 -21.20 -17.29
CA TRP A 715 18.82 -20.12 -18.25
C TRP A 715 17.36 -20.03 -18.67
N LEU A 716 16.72 -21.13 -19.08
CA LEU A 716 15.30 -21.15 -19.43
C LEU A 716 14.40 -20.65 -18.29
N ASN A 717 14.69 -21.06 -17.05
CA ASN A 717 13.97 -20.58 -15.86
C ASN A 717 14.13 -19.08 -15.64
N THR A 718 15.37 -18.59 -15.78
CA THR A 718 15.70 -17.17 -15.63
C THR A 718 15.03 -16.32 -16.70
N GLU A 719 15.05 -16.77 -17.95
CA GLU A 719 14.36 -16.08 -19.04
C GLU A 719 12.84 -16.07 -18.84
N ALA A 720 12.28 -17.15 -18.30
CA ALA A 720 10.85 -17.21 -18.01
C ALA A 720 10.47 -16.22 -16.89
N LEU A 721 11.28 -16.12 -15.83
CA LEU A 721 11.11 -15.10 -14.79
C LEU A 721 11.23 -13.67 -15.34
N LYS A 722 12.25 -13.39 -16.17
CA LYS A 722 12.41 -12.08 -16.84
C LYS A 722 11.23 -11.73 -17.73
N ALA A 723 10.63 -12.74 -18.37
CA ALA A 723 9.44 -12.58 -19.19
C ALA A 723 8.14 -12.40 -18.38
N GLY A 724 8.23 -12.34 -17.04
CA GLY A 724 7.10 -12.17 -16.14
C GLY A 724 6.19 -13.40 -16.09
N ILE A 725 6.75 -14.60 -16.24
CA ILE A 725 6.04 -15.86 -16.07
C ILE A 725 6.08 -16.24 -14.59
N GLU A 726 4.91 -16.45 -13.99
CA GLU A 726 4.80 -16.85 -12.59
C GLU A 726 5.26 -18.30 -12.41
N MET A 727 6.01 -18.58 -11.35
CA MET A 727 6.50 -19.92 -11.01
C MET A 727 5.84 -20.39 -9.72
N ARG A 728 5.04 -21.46 -9.80
CA ARG A 728 4.34 -22.05 -8.65
C ARG A 728 4.79 -23.48 -8.43
N ARG A 729 5.36 -23.75 -7.26
CA ARG A 729 5.74 -25.11 -6.87
C ARG A 729 4.53 -25.83 -6.28
N ALA A 730 4.12 -26.92 -6.91
CA ALA A 730 3.03 -27.77 -6.45
C ALA A 730 3.13 -29.19 -7.03
N SER A 731 2.70 -30.20 -6.27
CA SER A 731 2.48 -31.56 -6.77
C SER A 731 1.01 -31.70 -7.17
N ILE A 732 0.76 -32.11 -8.40
CA ILE A 732 -0.59 -32.22 -8.98
C ILE A 732 -0.81 -33.68 -9.37
N ASP A 733 -1.70 -34.35 -8.66
CA ASP A 733 -2.05 -35.76 -8.92
C ASP A 733 -3.29 -35.90 -9.81
N ASP A 734 -4.03 -34.81 -10.00
CA ASP A 734 -5.20 -34.72 -10.88
C ASP A 734 -5.20 -33.38 -11.61
N ILE A 735 -5.19 -33.42 -12.94
CA ILE A 735 -5.10 -32.19 -13.75
C ILE A 735 -6.29 -31.27 -13.54
N ARG A 736 -7.45 -31.81 -13.16
CA ARG A 736 -8.69 -31.05 -12.93
C ARG A 736 -8.63 -30.16 -11.69
N ILE A 737 -7.67 -30.41 -10.78
CA ILE A 737 -7.40 -29.51 -9.65
C ILE A 737 -6.97 -28.13 -10.18
N LEU A 738 -6.17 -28.10 -11.24
CA LEU A 738 -5.71 -26.84 -11.85
C LEU A 738 -6.87 -26.05 -12.45
N PHE A 739 -7.90 -26.71 -12.97
CA PHE A 739 -9.07 -26.03 -13.55
C PHE A 739 -9.83 -25.22 -12.50
N LYS A 740 -9.82 -25.70 -11.24
CA LYS A 740 -10.47 -25.06 -10.09
C LYS A 740 -9.57 -24.04 -9.39
N ASP A 741 -8.27 -24.33 -9.34
CA ASP A 741 -7.26 -23.51 -8.65
C ASP A 741 -6.85 -22.28 -9.48
N ILE A 742 -6.73 -22.43 -10.81
CA ILE A 742 -6.30 -21.35 -11.70
C ILE A 742 -7.15 -21.36 -12.96
N GLU A 743 -8.14 -20.46 -13.09
CA GLU A 743 -8.93 -20.33 -14.33
C GLU A 743 -8.05 -19.85 -15.50
N ALA A 744 -8.00 -20.63 -16.59
CA ALA A 744 -7.15 -20.37 -17.76
C ALA A 744 -7.86 -20.67 -19.09
N ASP A 745 -7.37 -20.08 -20.17
CA ASP A 745 -7.80 -20.30 -21.57
C ASP A 745 -7.29 -21.63 -22.11
N ALA A 746 -6.16 -22.11 -21.59
CA ALA A 746 -5.65 -23.43 -21.92
C ALA A 746 -4.63 -23.91 -20.87
N TYR A 747 -4.55 -25.22 -20.70
CA TYR A 747 -3.62 -25.88 -19.79
C TYR A 747 -2.66 -26.76 -20.59
N PHE A 748 -1.37 -26.45 -20.56
CA PHE A 748 -0.34 -27.26 -21.19
C PHE A 748 0.10 -28.36 -20.23
N ASN A 749 -0.12 -29.61 -20.59
CA ASN A 749 0.38 -30.76 -19.86
C ASN A 749 1.78 -31.15 -20.38
N CYS A 750 2.81 -30.76 -19.64
CA CYS A 750 4.23 -31.00 -19.94
C CYS A 750 4.88 -31.92 -18.89
N THR A 751 4.13 -32.87 -18.34
CA THR A 751 4.54 -33.67 -17.16
C THR A 751 5.42 -34.88 -17.46
N GLY A 752 5.73 -35.16 -18.73
CA GLY A 752 6.55 -36.33 -19.09
C GLY A 752 5.93 -37.64 -18.61
N LEU A 753 6.68 -38.45 -17.84
CA LEU A 753 6.17 -39.70 -17.25
C LEU A 753 5.04 -39.47 -16.24
N GLY A 754 4.91 -38.25 -15.68
CA GLY A 754 3.81 -37.93 -14.77
C GLY A 754 2.42 -38.15 -15.39
N SER A 755 2.28 -37.99 -16.71
CA SER A 755 1.04 -38.25 -17.44
C SER A 755 0.56 -39.71 -17.38
N TYR A 756 1.42 -40.66 -17.01
CA TYR A 756 1.04 -42.05 -16.80
C TYR A 756 0.12 -42.22 -15.57
N HIS A 757 0.32 -41.40 -14.52
CA HIS A 757 -0.41 -41.46 -13.25
C HIS A 757 -1.33 -40.26 -13.00
N LEU A 758 -1.17 -39.17 -13.74
CA LEU A 758 -1.97 -37.94 -13.60
C LEU A 758 -3.44 -38.24 -13.92
N LYS A 759 -4.31 -38.17 -12.91
CA LYS A 759 -5.75 -38.37 -13.07
C LYS A 759 -6.32 -37.37 -14.06
N GLY A 760 -7.23 -37.84 -14.90
CA GLY A 760 -7.77 -37.08 -16.04
C GLY A 760 -6.93 -37.21 -17.32
N VAL A 761 -5.72 -37.79 -17.27
CA VAL A 761 -4.89 -38.08 -18.46
C VAL A 761 -4.58 -39.57 -18.55
N GLU A 762 -3.94 -40.13 -17.52
CA GLU A 762 -3.69 -41.57 -17.33
C GLU A 762 -3.20 -42.34 -18.57
N ASP A 763 -2.29 -41.74 -19.34
CA ASP A 763 -1.85 -42.26 -20.64
C ASP A 763 -0.96 -43.50 -20.47
N LYS A 764 -1.56 -44.69 -20.63
CA LYS A 764 -0.87 -45.99 -20.49
C LYS A 764 -0.02 -46.39 -21.69
N SER A 765 0.03 -45.55 -22.73
CA SER A 765 1.00 -45.73 -23.82
C SER A 765 2.40 -45.22 -23.44
N LEU A 766 2.52 -44.47 -22.34
CA LEU A 766 3.80 -44.08 -21.75
C LEU A 766 4.49 -45.25 -21.05
N TYR A 767 5.81 -45.27 -21.15
CA TYR A 767 6.68 -46.19 -20.44
C TYR A 767 8.05 -45.53 -20.19
N PRO A 768 8.71 -45.84 -19.07
CA PRO A 768 10.05 -45.34 -18.84
C PRO A 768 11.04 -46.07 -19.74
N THR A 769 12.01 -45.31 -20.24
CA THR A 769 13.19 -45.88 -20.87
C THR A 769 14.41 -45.48 -20.04
N LYS A 770 14.91 -46.41 -19.22
CA LYS A 770 16.06 -46.20 -18.34
C LYS A 770 17.31 -45.90 -19.16
N GLY A 771 18.00 -44.83 -18.77
CA GLY A 771 19.30 -44.46 -19.29
C GLY A 771 20.27 -44.21 -18.15
N GLN A 772 21.32 -45.02 -18.08
CA GLN A 772 22.42 -44.80 -17.17
C GLN A 772 23.53 -44.02 -17.89
N VAL A 773 24.02 -42.98 -17.24
CA VAL A 773 25.14 -42.16 -17.69
C VAL A 773 26.08 -41.89 -16.54
N MET A 774 27.27 -41.41 -16.86
CA MET A 774 28.18 -40.82 -15.89
C MET A 774 28.73 -39.50 -16.42
N LEU A 775 29.00 -38.59 -15.49
CA LEU A 775 29.77 -37.40 -15.76
C LEU A 775 31.21 -37.63 -15.32
N VAL A 776 32.17 -37.41 -16.22
CA VAL A 776 33.60 -37.44 -15.93
C VAL A 776 34.21 -36.04 -16.05
N GLU A 777 35.37 -35.85 -15.42
CA GLU A 777 36.16 -34.63 -15.56
C GLU A 777 36.53 -34.37 -17.03
N THR A 778 36.58 -33.09 -17.43
CA THR A 778 37.09 -32.71 -18.75
C THR A 778 38.56 -33.14 -18.85
N PRO A 779 38.96 -33.94 -19.86
CA PRO A 779 40.36 -34.33 -20.00
C PRO A 779 41.26 -33.13 -20.26
N LYS A 780 42.57 -33.27 -19.97
CA LYS A 780 43.57 -32.18 -20.12
C LYS A 780 43.54 -31.53 -21.50
N THR A 781 43.31 -32.32 -22.54
CA THR A 781 43.03 -31.84 -23.89
C THR A 781 41.53 -31.98 -24.14
N PRO A 782 40.75 -30.89 -24.16
CA PRO A 782 39.30 -30.98 -24.32
C PRO A 782 38.91 -31.59 -25.66
N LEU A 783 37.93 -32.50 -25.65
CA LEU A 783 37.39 -33.11 -26.87
C LEU A 783 36.75 -32.04 -27.77
N LYS A 784 37.02 -32.10 -29.07
CA LYS A 784 36.50 -31.13 -30.05
C LYS A 784 35.23 -31.59 -30.77
N THR A 785 34.84 -32.85 -30.60
CA THR A 785 33.69 -33.47 -31.26
C THR A 785 32.94 -34.37 -30.28
N MET A 786 31.65 -34.57 -30.55
CA MET A 786 30.81 -35.59 -29.92
C MET A 786 30.95 -36.92 -30.65
N TYR A 787 30.77 -38.01 -29.93
CA TYR A 787 30.78 -39.36 -30.51
C TYR A 787 29.48 -40.10 -30.24
N PHE A 788 29.02 -40.87 -31.22
CA PHE A 788 27.86 -41.76 -31.12
C PHE A 788 28.13 -43.04 -31.90
N ARG A 789 27.87 -44.21 -31.29
CA ARG A 789 27.90 -45.51 -31.96
C ARG A 789 26.71 -46.35 -31.51
N SER A 790 26.04 -47.01 -32.45
CA SER A 790 24.89 -47.86 -32.13
C SER A 790 24.56 -48.81 -33.27
N PRO A 791 24.02 -50.02 -33.02
CA PRO A 791 23.58 -50.90 -34.10
C PRO A 791 22.52 -50.28 -35.00
N ARG A 792 21.58 -49.55 -34.40
CA ARG A 792 20.55 -48.74 -35.07
C ARG A 792 20.42 -47.39 -34.38
N ARG A 793 19.74 -46.42 -35.00
CA ARG A 793 19.48 -45.08 -34.43
C ARG A 793 18.91 -45.15 -33.03
N VAL A 794 18.04 -46.11 -32.78
CA VAL A 794 17.47 -46.42 -31.48
C VAL A 794 17.76 -47.89 -31.17
N ASP A 795 18.63 -48.14 -30.20
CA ASP A 795 19.02 -49.49 -29.77
C ASP A 795 19.32 -49.53 -28.26
N SER A 796 19.32 -50.72 -27.66
CA SER A 796 19.75 -50.98 -26.28
C SER A 796 21.23 -50.70 -26.03
N ASP A 797 22.10 -50.98 -27.01
CA ASP A 797 23.55 -50.96 -26.86
C ASP A 797 24.22 -49.67 -27.39
N THR A 798 23.51 -48.55 -27.33
CA THR A 798 24.03 -47.27 -27.79
C THR A 798 25.17 -46.75 -26.89
N THR A 799 26.30 -46.38 -27.50
CA THR A 799 27.42 -45.67 -26.86
C THR A 799 27.47 -44.22 -27.33
N TYR A 800 27.72 -43.28 -26.42
CA TYR A 800 27.89 -41.87 -26.74
C TYR A 800 28.80 -41.12 -25.77
N VAL A 801 29.51 -40.12 -26.30
CA VAL A 801 30.42 -39.24 -25.57
C VAL A 801 30.08 -37.79 -25.91
N PHE A 802 29.60 -37.02 -24.93
CA PHE A 802 29.17 -35.62 -25.12
C PHE A 802 29.97 -34.67 -24.21
N PRO A 803 30.98 -33.96 -24.74
CA PRO A 803 31.84 -33.10 -23.93
C PRO A 803 31.22 -31.70 -23.74
N ARG A 804 30.85 -31.39 -22.49
CA ARG A 804 30.28 -30.09 -22.09
C ARG A 804 31.35 -29.06 -21.72
N ASN A 805 32.57 -29.18 -22.26
CA ASN A 805 33.76 -28.32 -22.09
C ASN A 805 33.51 -26.80 -21.91
N PRO A 806 34.46 -26.05 -21.32
CA PRO A 806 35.60 -26.53 -20.55
C PRO A 806 35.19 -27.01 -19.15
N SER A 807 34.14 -26.41 -18.56
CA SER A 807 33.80 -26.60 -17.15
C SER A 807 32.60 -27.52 -16.88
N GLY A 808 31.95 -28.05 -17.91
CA GLY A 808 30.74 -28.88 -17.77
C GLY A 808 30.99 -30.39 -17.65
N GLY A 809 32.25 -30.83 -17.74
CA GLY A 809 32.66 -32.24 -17.79
C GLY A 809 32.26 -32.94 -19.10
N VAL A 810 32.42 -34.26 -19.16
CA VAL A 810 32.03 -35.09 -20.31
C VAL A 810 30.98 -36.11 -19.88
N ILE A 811 29.83 -36.14 -20.55
CA ILE A 811 28.83 -37.17 -20.32
C ILE A 811 29.19 -38.39 -21.14
N LEU A 812 29.34 -39.52 -20.44
CA LEU A 812 29.52 -40.83 -21.03
C LEU A 812 28.22 -41.62 -20.86
N GLY A 813 27.76 -42.20 -21.96
CA GLY A 813 26.65 -43.13 -21.95
C GLY A 813 26.78 -44.15 -23.09
N GLY A 814 25.84 -45.05 -23.26
CA GLY A 814 24.69 -45.19 -22.38
C GLY A 814 24.12 -46.59 -22.45
N CYS A 815 22.85 -46.65 -22.08
CA CYS A 815 22.01 -47.81 -22.23
C CYS A 815 20.58 -47.36 -22.49
N ARG A 816 19.78 -48.31 -22.97
CA ARG A 816 18.34 -48.16 -23.15
C ARG A 816 17.66 -49.44 -22.67
N PHE A 817 16.94 -49.34 -21.55
CA PHE A 817 16.07 -50.42 -21.07
C PHE A 817 14.63 -49.91 -20.99
N ASP A 818 13.78 -50.44 -21.86
CA ASP A 818 12.38 -50.06 -21.94
C ASP A 818 11.56 -50.77 -20.85
N ASN A 819 10.58 -50.07 -20.27
CA ASN A 819 9.73 -50.50 -19.15
C ASN A 819 10.46 -50.70 -17.82
N GLU A 820 11.68 -50.19 -17.69
CA GLU A 820 12.45 -50.23 -16.44
C GLU A 820 12.23 -48.96 -15.61
N TRP A 821 11.64 -49.12 -14.42
CA TRP A 821 11.32 -48.03 -13.48
C TRP A 821 12.40 -47.81 -12.41
N SER A 822 13.37 -48.71 -12.30
CA SER A 822 14.47 -48.64 -11.34
C SER A 822 15.41 -47.47 -11.64
N ASP A 823 15.59 -46.61 -10.65
CA ASP A 823 16.61 -45.56 -10.56
C ASP A 823 17.97 -46.07 -10.06
N THR A 824 18.11 -47.38 -9.83
CA THR A 824 19.33 -47.98 -9.29
C THR A 824 20.44 -48.02 -10.34
N ILE A 825 21.65 -47.60 -9.94
CA ILE A 825 22.86 -47.68 -10.76
C ILE A 825 23.32 -49.14 -10.82
N ASN A 826 23.66 -49.62 -12.01
CA ASN A 826 24.35 -50.88 -12.23
C ASN A 826 25.86 -50.62 -12.38
N PRO A 827 26.71 -51.04 -11.41
CA PRO A 827 28.16 -50.80 -11.46
C PRO A 827 28.86 -51.51 -12.62
N GLU A 828 28.47 -52.74 -12.96
CA GLU A 828 29.06 -53.49 -14.07
C GLU A 828 28.79 -52.80 -15.40
N LEU A 829 27.57 -52.30 -15.58
CA LEU A 829 27.19 -51.50 -16.75
C LEU A 829 27.94 -50.17 -16.80
N ALA A 830 28.27 -49.58 -15.64
CA ALA A 830 29.06 -48.35 -15.60
C ALA A 830 30.48 -48.58 -16.13
N GLU A 831 31.14 -49.66 -15.69
CA GLU A 831 32.47 -50.03 -16.20
C GLU A 831 32.43 -50.44 -17.68
N ASP A 832 31.37 -51.10 -18.12
CA ASP A 832 31.12 -51.35 -19.54
C ASP A 832 31.01 -50.05 -20.36
N ILE A 833 30.21 -49.09 -19.92
CA ILE A 833 30.06 -47.78 -20.57
C ILE A 833 31.41 -47.06 -20.65
N LYS A 834 32.22 -47.08 -19.58
CA LYS A 834 33.57 -46.47 -19.60
C LYS A 834 34.44 -47.09 -20.68
N ARG A 835 34.50 -48.42 -20.73
CA ARG A 835 35.29 -49.17 -21.72
C ARG A 835 34.86 -48.84 -23.15
N ARG A 836 33.55 -48.89 -23.44
CA ARG A 836 33.01 -48.57 -24.77
C ARG A 836 33.28 -47.11 -25.16
N CYS A 837 33.12 -46.17 -24.23
CA CYS A 837 33.37 -44.75 -24.48
C CYS A 837 34.86 -44.44 -24.73
N CYS A 838 35.78 -45.00 -23.95
CA CYS A 838 37.23 -44.83 -24.19
C CYS A 838 37.68 -45.45 -25.51
N ALA A 839 37.10 -46.59 -25.91
CA ALA A 839 37.36 -47.20 -27.20
C ALA A 839 36.83 -46.34 -28.37
N LEU A 840 35.66 -45.70 -28.19
CA LEU A 840 35.04 -44.86 -29.20
C LEU A 840 35.71 -43.48 -29.34
N ALA A 841 36.16 -42.90 -28.22
CA ALA A 841 36.82 -41.59 -28.16
C ALA A 841 38.17 -41.73 -27.44
N PRO A 842 39.24 -42.13 -28.16
CA PRO A 842 40.56 -42.38 -27.56
C PRO A 842 41.16 -41.18 -26.82
N GLU A 843 40.72 -39.95 -27.11
CA GLU A 843 41.15 -38.73 -26.41
C GLU A 843 40.74 -38.72 -24.92
N LEU A 844 39.78 -39.56 -24.51
CA LEU A 844 39.43 -39.76 -23.11
C LEU A 844 40.54 -40.47 -22.30
N GLY A 845 41.46 -41.15 -22.98
CA GLY A 845 42.47 -41.99 -22.33
C GLY A 845 41.90 -43.35 -21.92
N LYS A 846 42.51 -43.96 -20.89
CA LYS A 846 42.14 -45.30 -20.44
C LYS A 846 40.96 -45.25 -19.46
N PRO A 847 40.08 -46.28 -19.43
CA PRO A 847 38.95 -46.33 -18.51
C PRO A 847 39.33 -46.16 -17.03
N GLU A 848 40.50 -46.64 -16.63
CA GLU A 848 41.00 -46.58 -15.24
C GLU A 848 41.46 -45.17 -14.83
N ASP A 849 41.83 -44.34 -15.80
CA ASP A 849 42.32 -42.98 -15.59
C ASP A 849 41.18 -41.95 -15.52
N LEU A 850 39.95 -42.36 -15.87
CA LEU A 850 38.78 -41.49 -15.86
C LEU A 850 38.34 -41.16 -14.43
N LYS A 851 38.33 -39.86 -14.13
CA LYS A 851 37.74 -39.35 -12.88
C LYS A 851 36.24 -39.14 -13.03
N VAL A 852 35.46 -40.06 -12.46
CA VAL A 852 34.01 -39.95 -12.41
C VAL A 852 33.60 -38.92 -11.36
N ILE A 853 32.83 -37.92 -11.78
CA ILE A 853 32.25 -36.89 -10.91
C ILE A 853 30.96 -37.42 -10.28
N TYR A 854 30.07 -38.03 -11.07
CA TYR A 854 28.89 -38.74 -10.56
C TYR A 854 28.34 -39.74 -11.59
N HIS A 855 27.63 -40.75 -11.07
CA HIS A 855 26.76 -41.63 -11.84
C HIS A 855 25.31 -41.13 -11.78
N ALA A 856 24.57 -41.31 -12.88
CA ALA A 856 23.19 -40.89 -12.95
C ALA A 856 22.33 -41.89 -13.72
N VAL A 857 21.08 -42.00 -13.30
CA VAL A 857 20.02 -42.71 -14.00
C VAL A 857 18.88 -41.75 -14.27
N GLY A 858 18.49 -41.62 -15.53
CA GLY A 858 17.30 -40.88 -15.94
C GLY A 858 16.29 -41.82 -16.60
N LEU A 859 15.02 -41.65 -16.25
CA LEU A 859 13.91 -42.36 -16.91
C LEU A 859 13.35 -41.48 -18.03
N ARG A 860 13.67 -41.84 -19.28
CA ARG A 860 13.18 -41.08 -20.44
C ARG A 860 11.66 -41.31 -20.60
N PRO A 861 10.85 -40.26 -20.80
CA PRO A 861 9.40 -40.38 -20.94
C PRO A 861 9.03 -40.87 -22.35
N SER A 862 9.27 -42.15 -22.63
CA SER A 862 8.95 -42.76 -23.93
C SER A 862 7.46 -43.05 -24.04
N ARG A 863 6.91 -42.98 -25.26
CA ARG A 863 5.49 -43.22 -25.53
C ARG A 863 5.34 -44.06 -26.80
N LYS A 864 4.47 -45.07 -26.76
CA LYS A 864 4.10 -45.83 -27.97
C LYS A 864 3.41 -44.89 -28.96
N GLY A 865 3.86 -44.88 -30.21
CA GLY A 865 3.37 -43.94 -31.23
C GLY A 865 4.03 -42.57 -31.20
N GLY A 866 5.03 -42.34 -30.33
CA GLY A 866 5.80 -41.09 -30.29
C GLY A 866 5.20 -40.00 -29.40
N PRO A 867 5.78 -38.78 -29.43
CA PRO A 867 5.35 -37.65 -28.61
C PRO A 867 3.88 -37.31 -28.83
N ARG A 868 3.13 -37.05 -27.76
CA ARG A 868 1.74 -36.58 -27.83
C ARG A 868 1.75 -35.05 -27.80
N VAL A 869 1.48 -34.44 -28.95
CA VAL A 869 1.32 -32.99 -29.12
C VAL A 869 -0.04 -32.72 -29.75
N GLU A 870 -1.07 -32.58 -28.92
CA GLU A 870 -2.45 -32.43 -29.37
C GLU A 870 -3.30 -31.65 -28.36
N ARG A 871 -4.47 -31.16 -28.81
CA ARG A 871 -5.47 -30.49 -27.98
C ARG A 871 -6.60 -31.45 -27.63
N GLU A 872 -6.92 -31.56 -26.35
CA GLU A 872 -8.03 -32.34 -25.80
C GLU A 872 -8.95 -31.41 -24.98
N LEU A 873 -10.24 -31.74 -24.89
CA LEU A 873 -11.17 -31.08 -23.96
C LEU A 873 -11.46 -32.03 -22.79
N ILE A 874 -10.92 -31.72 -21.61
CA ILE A 874 -11.17 -32.48 -20.37
C ILE A 874 -12.17 -31.69 -19.53
N ASP A 875 -13.35 -32.25 -19.28
CA ASP A 875 -14.46 -31.57 -18.60
C ASP A 875 -14.81 -30.20 -19.24
N GLY A 876 -14.78 -30.14 -20.57
CA GLY A 876 -15.00 -28.90 -21.34
C GLY A 876 -13.83 -27.91 -21.31
N THR A 877 -12.73 -28.24 -20.65
CA THR A 877 -11.55 -27.38 -20.50
C THR A 877 -10.45 -27.77 -21.49
N PRO A 878 -9.91 -26.83 -22.29
CA PRO A 878 -8.86 -27.11 -23.26
C PRO A 878 -7.52 -27.43 -22.58
N VAL A 879 -7.04 -28.64 -22.84
CA VAL A 879 -5.73 -29.14 -22.41
C VAL A 879 -4.89 -29.44 -23.64
N ILE A 880 -3.69 -28.89 -23.68
CA ILE A 880 -2.72 -29.14 -24.74
C ILE A 880 -1.67 -30.08 -24.17
N HIS A 881 -1.65 -31.30 -24.67
CA HIS A 881 -0.63 -32.28 -24.29
C HIS A 881 0.66 -31.95 -25.03
N ASN A 882 1.78 -31.96 -24.31
CA ASN A 882 3.12 -31.89 -24.88
C ASN A 882 4.07 -32.73 -24.02
N TYR A 883 4.03 -34.04 -24.21
CA TYR A 883 4.84 -35.01 -23.46
C TYR A 883 5.13 -36.26 -24.29
N GLY A 884 5.95 -37.18 -23.76
CA GLY A 884 6.22 -38.46 -24.43
C GLY A 884 7.39 -38.44 -25.43
N ALA A 885 8.27 -37.44 -25.34
CA ALA A 885 9.39 -37.27 -26.28
C ALA A 885 10.54 -38.29 -26.13
N GLY A 886 10.46 -39.22 -25.19
CA GLY A 886 11.50 -40.22 -24.95
C GLY A 886 12.89 -39.58 -24.77
N GLY A 887 13.86 -40.06 -25.55
CA GLY A 887 15.23 -39.51 -25.57
C GLY A 887 15.39 -38.21 -26.36
N ALA A 888 14.35 -37.75 -27.06
CA ALA A 888 14.39 -36.62 -27.99
C ALA A 888 13.86 -35.30 -27.38
N GLY A 889 13.66 -35.23 -26.05
CA GLY A 889 13.03 -34.07 -25.42
C GLY A 889 13.76 -32.74 -25.61
N TYR A 890 15.10 -32.74 -25.71
CA TYR A 890 15.88 -31.53 -25.99
C TYR A 890 15.95 -31.19 -27.47
N GLN A 891 16.17 -32.19 -28.34
CA GLN A 891 16.31 -31.97 -29.79
C GLN A 891 15.01 -31.53 -30.47
N SER A 892 13.86 -31.75 -29.83
CA SER A 892 12.54 -31.38 -30.33
C SER A 892 11.86 -30.28 -29.50
N SER A 893 12.53 -29.74 -28.47
CA SER A 893 11.87 -28.95 -27.41
C SER A 893 11.18 -27.69 -27.93
N TRP A 894 11.80 -26.97 -28.86
CA TRP A 894 11.24 -25.72 -29.38
C TRP A 894 10.23 -25.97 -30.49
N GLY A 895 10.42 -27.01 -31.30
CA GLY A 895 9.45 -27.38 -32.33
C GLY A 895 8.15 -27.93 -31.74
N THR A 896 8.24 -28.79 -30.73
CA THR A 896 7.07 -29.29 -29.99
C THR A 896 6.39 -28.17 -29.20
N ALA A 897 7.17 -27.27 -28.57
CA ALA A 897 6.64 -26.06 -27.94
C ALA A 897 5.87 -25.17 -28.92
N GLN A 898 6.43 -24.91 -30.11
CA GLN A 898 5.77 -24.13 -31.14
C GLN A 898 4.46 -24.78 -31.57
N HIS A 899 4.48 -26.08 -31.87
CA HIS A 899 3.27 -26.79 -32.28
C HIS A 899 2.20 -26.81 -31.17
N ALA A 900 2.59 -27.06 -29.92
CA ALA A 900 1.68 -26.98 -28.78
C ALA A 900 1.05 -25.59 -28.63
N VAL A 901 1.85 -24.54 -28.77
CA VAL A 901 1.36 -23.14 -28.72
C VAL A 901 0.43 -22.85 -29.89
N ASP A 902 0.74 -23.34 -31.10
CA ASP A 902 -0.13 -23.19 -32.26
C ASP A 902 -1.50 -23.86 -32.01
N LEU A 903 -1.54 -25.05 -31.43
CA LEU A 903 -2.78 -25.74 -31.05
C LEU A 903 -3.60 -24.97 -30.00
N ALA A 904 -2.94 -24.31 -29.05
CA ALA A 904 -3.60 -23.49 -28.04
C ALA A 904 -4.17 -22.19 -28.61
N LEU A 905 -3.51 -21.62 -29.63
CA LEU A 905 -3.87 -20.33 -30.23
C LEU A 905 -4.79 -20.45 -31.46
N GLN A 906 -4.99 -21.66 -31.99
CA GLN A 906 -5.97 -21.93 -33.04
C GLN A 906 -7.39 -21.54 -32.57
N ARG A 907 -7.99 -20.58 -33.28
CA ARG A 907 -9.35 -20.08 -33.06
C ARG A 907 -10.39 -21.03 -33.62
#